data_AF-A0A315VVU0-F1
#
_entry.id   AF-A0A315VVU0-F1
#
_cell.length_a   1.000
_cell.length_b   1.000
_cell.length_c   1.000
_cell.angle_alpha   90.00
_cell.angle_beta   90.00
_cell.angle_gamma   90.00
#
_symmetry.space_group_name_H-M   'P 1'
#
loop_
_entity.id
_entity.type
_entity.pdbx_description
1 polymer ?
#
loop_
_entity_poly.entity_id
_entity_poly.type
_entity_poly.pdbx_seq_one_letter_code
_entity_poly.pdbx_strand_id
1 'polypeptide(L)'
;MVSAAWLPLVRPITLMRLDPGSLVHQDLGSLCWWCVWSNGHKWSPSHALDTPDLMHVIYALNTKNDEHEAAIATLKEAHEEEVQQILSETREKILQYKNKISDEMDLKKRIQSLEESMELHERMKRQALAEFESYRQRVEDMQLCTEAQHTQRVVSMSREVEEMRRSFEEKLRTFSQAQAQFEQEKKAALEELKAQHRQEIQELLRSHQSQNANYSKDQEKLGQLHKAEERLMSLVVLQVDSLAERVEELKQDKKRLVDEYEAKLSKAQAFYERELEAMKRTQQLTADNLLAWKRTEAELRREFQTQEAALQKTLGKLRAELARVSDEARENREKSHKLQAALSTAESSIKDLTKQLDEVTQNSEIIEIRQKEAECELEAARDRVQQQATEILLKASQISSLQATQMTQEAAIRDLDNERSRLKDKVLRMEEEREALQSQSKALEERHKQQIQSLEKTLHEEKTSHEKDMRSVRAHYEEEASQMKDGQARALEEVAKKHRVTLENTLTTAEKDKDRLLAELEQQFEKERLSLEEQKTLLSQQLDEMREELTSKLRAADEEVIRLQQEVRKGEEDFGAAEGQISTLKEAQDKLLEELDATRARLRETSNLLTALQGELETQKRQHEAKLITTKEEEKHKMDKMALELELKWTETLRQECKKLREELREEHEEEKTAALAQLAQSKEQEQNSARESWQRKVDDLLEQISLLKQSLEMQLSQSQSSLQQLQHQFSQEREHLRMQLDELQTEHQRRQQRLQEAHRCAMQDMEHARQRDLKDLEERLRHHHHAELQSLREAHRQSIETLKQQSEQELQTLRFELEDEGKAMLASLRSELNHIHASAIEHLRHSHHQESAAAKAELEKVLEDNQTQERDLLSRISELQEEVSRRKSHIAQLDHQIHTLNENISTLTKELELKGKEVLKIRSEANQQIRHCLFSCELDGMKEEICFSSALLENAEPPDSGGHDGGHDGSHDGGHDGGHDAASVCLQTINLGFFNTSCRVKIH
;
A
#
# COMPACT_ATOMS: atom_id res chain seq x y z
N MET A 1 -2.69 -108.53 54.98
CA MET A 1 -3.06 -108.23 56.38
C MET A 1 -4.58 -108.06 56.40
N VAL A 2 -5.36 -108.81 57.19
CA VAL A 2 -5.30 -109.01 58.67
C VAL A 2 -5.73 -107.74 59.41
N SER A 3 -6.91 -107.82 60.03
CA SER A 3 -7.48 -106.84 60.99
C SER A 3 -7.75 -105.44 60.41
N ALA A 4 -8.53 -104.56 61.07
CA ALA A 4 -9.39 -104.73 62.25
C ALA A 4 -10.80 -104.21 61.86
N ALA A 5 -11.91 -104.92 62.10
CA ALA A 5 -12.40 -105.55 63.32
C ALA A 5 -13.07 -104.56 64.29
N TRP A 6 -14.38 -104.81 64.48
CA TRP A 6 -15.23 -104.41 65.60
C TRP A 6 -15.66 -102.92 65.61
N LEU A 7 -16.93 -102.52 65.79
CA LEU A 7 -18.01 -102.95 66.71
C LEU A 7 -17.65 -102.70 68.20
N PRO A 8 -18.62 -102.42 69.09
CA PRO A 8 -20.00 -101.98 68.83
C PRO A 8 -20.57 -100.94 69.83
N LEU A 9 -21.88 -100.72 69.67
CA LEU A 9 -22.90 -100.74 70.73
C LEU A 9 -23.27 -99.40 71.42
N VAL A 10 -24.51 -98.97 71.10
CA VAL A 10 -25.60 -98.68 72.05
C VAL A 10 -25.45 -97.40 72.92
N ARG A 11 -26.32 -96.37 72.77
CA ARG A 11 -27.69 -96.22 73.36
C ARG A 11 -27.70 -96.47 74.91
N PRO A 12 -28.60 -95.88 75.75
CA PRO A 12 -29.90 -95.30 75.40
C PRO A 12 -30.43 -94.11 76.28
N ILE A 13 -31.66 -93.66 75.95
CA ILE A 13 -32.80 -93.38 76.87
C ILE A 13 -32.80 -92.15 77.84
N THR A 14 -33.82 -91.29 77.65
CA THR A 14 -34.48 -90.33 78.61
C THR A 14 -33.64 -89.15 79.14
N LEU A 15 -34.16 -88.06 79.76
CA LEU A 15 -35.44 -87.67 80.41
C LEU A 15 -35.52 -86.09 80.36
N MET A 16 -36.61 -85.29 80.39
CA MET A 16 -38.09 -85.42 80.50
C MET A 16 -38.85 -84.18 79.91
N ARG A 17 -40.20 -84.24 79.89
CA ARG A 17 -41.27 -83.26 80.31
C ARG A 17 -40.87 -81.84 80.82
N LEU A 18 -41.74 -80.80 80.82
CA LEU A 18 -43.22 -80.69 80.64
C LEU A 18 -43.68 -79.25 80.23
N ASP A 19 -44.91 -79.12 79.72
CA ASP A 19 -45.75 -77.90 79.62
C ASP A 19 -46.24 -77.37 81.02
N PRO A 20 -47.13 -76.35 81.17
CA PRO A 20 -47.73 -75.39 80.20
C PRO A 20 -47.79 -73.89 80.65
N GLY A 21 -48.00 -72.99 79.67
CA GLY A 21 -49.19 -72.12 79.58
C GLY A 21 -49.55 -70.99 80.58
N SER A 22 -49.84 -69.83 79.98
CA SER A 22 -50.96 -68.88 80.29
C SER A 22 -50.74 -67.67 81.22
N LEU A 23 -51.57 -66.64 80.94
CA LEU A 23 -51.87 -65.39 81.67
C LEU A 23 -50.73 -64.39 81.93
N VAL A 24 -50.90 -63.19 81.35
CA VAL A 24 -50.46 -61.91 81.95
C VAL A 24 -51.70 -61.05 82.13
N HIS A 25 -51.97 -60.65 83.37
CA HIS A 25 -52.97 -59.66 83.73
C HIS A 25 -52.45 -58.94 84.96
N GLN A 26 -52.08 -57.65 84.83
CA GLN A 26 -51.79 -56.74 85.94
C GLN A 26 -50.59 -57.12 86.85
N ASP A 27 -50.04 -56.24 87.70
CA ASP A 27 -49.91 -54.76 87.70
C ASP A 27 -48.80 -54.37 88.69
N LEU A 28 -48.42 -53.07 88.73
CA LEU A 28 -47.76 -52.40 89.88
C LEU A 28 -46.37 -52.96 90.31
N GLY A 29 -45.59 -52.26 91.15
CA GLY A 29 -45.71 -50.90 91.70
C GLY A 29 -45.08 -50.79 93.11
N SER A 30 -44.91 -49.57 93.61
CA SER A 30 -44.50 -49.23 94.99
C SER A 30 -44.39 -47.70 95.11
N LEU A 31 -44.74 -46.96 96.17
CA LEU A 31 -45.55 -47.08 97.42
C LEU A 31 -45.83 -45.59 97.83
N CYS A 32 -46.72 -45.15 98.75
CA CYS A 32 -47.14 -45.69 100.04
C CYS A 32 -48.40 -44.90 100.57
N TRP A 33 -49.40 -45.61 101.13
CA TRP A 33 -50.25 -45.24 102.29
C TRP A 33 -51.25 -44.03 102.16
N TRP A 34 -52.56 -44.12 102.50
CA TRP A 34 -53.28 -44.44 103.76
C TRP A 34 -53.29 -43.30 104.81
N CYS A 35 -54.38 -42.93 105.52
CA CYS A 35 -55.83 -43.30 105.46
C CYS A 35 -56.68 -42.35 106.37
N VAL A 36 -57.90 -42.76 106.78
CA VAL A 36 -58.73 -42.31 107.95
C VAL A 36 -59.96 -41.38 107.67
N TRP A 37 -60.94 -41.44 108.60
CA TRP A 37 -62.38 -41.19 108.49
C TRP A 37 -62.90 -39.93 109.25
N SER A 38 -63.93 -39.30 108.68
CA SER A 38 -65.30 -39.07 109.24
C SER A 38 -65.61 -38.33 110.58
N ASN A 39 -66.65 -37.49 110.51
CA ASN A 39 -67.65 -37.08 111.54
C ASN A 39 -67.32 -36.16 112.75
N GLY A 40 -68.06 -35.03 112.84
CA GLY A 40 -69.19 -34.99 113.80
C GLY A 40 -69.42 -33.76 114.72
N HIS A 41 -70.41 -32.91 114.38
CA HIS A 41 -71.31 -32.13 115.29
C HIS A 41 -70.69 -31.10 116.27
N LYS A 42 -71.40 -30.16 116.94
CA LYS A 42 -72.83 -29.70 117.03
C LYS A 42 -72.80 -28.17 117.36
N TRP A 43 -73.86 -27.37 117.29
CA TRP A 43 -74.92 -27.25 118.32
C TRP A 43 -76.08 -26.32 117.88
N SER A 44 -77.25 -26.53 118.49
CA SER A 44 -78.37 -25.59 118.68
C SER A 44 -79.05 -25.98 120.01
N PRO A 45 -79.79 -25.11 120.74
CA PRO A 45 -81.23 -24.95 120.46
C PRO A 45 -81.80 -23.54 120.88
N SER A 46 -83.10 -23.47 121.22
CA SER A 46 -83.97 -22.27 121.16
C SER A 46 -84.55 -21.78 122.52
N HIS A 47 -85.20 -20.59 122.47
CA HIS A 47 -86.22 -20.00 123.39
C HIS A 47 -85.79 -19.21 124.66
N ALA A 48 -86.48 -18.06 124.85
CA ALA A 48 -86.71 -17.28 126.09
C ALA A 48 -85.53 -16.47 126.70
N LEU A 49 -85.73 -15.33 127.40
CA LEU A 49 -86.85 -14.35 127.50
C LEU A 49 -86.34 -13.00 128.08
N ASP A 50 -86.92 -11.87 127.63
CA ASP A 50 -86.79 -10.49 128.18
C ASP A 50 -85.34 -9.94 128.37
N THR A 51 -85.02 -8.75 128.93
CA THR A 51 -85.72 -7.56 129.48
C THR A 51 -85.01 -6.26 128.98
N PRO A 52 -85.50 -5.02 129.20
CA PRO A 52 -85.02 -3.84 128.44
C PRO A 52 -83.79 -3.06 128.99
N ASP A 53 -83.30 -2.18 128.09
CA ASP A 53 -82.38 -1.02 128.21
C ASP A 53 -80.85 -1.18 128.02
N LEU A 54 -80.40 -0.85 126.80
CA LEU A 54 -79.00 -0.67 126.36
C LEU A 54 -78.94 0.17 125.06
N MET A 55 -78.13 1.26 124.98
CA MET A 55 -77.89 1.92 123.65
C MET A 55 -76.66 2.84 123.51
N HIS A 56 -76.44 3.82 124.39
CA HIS A 56 -75.64 5.03 124.03
C HIS A 56 -74.12 4.86 123.80
N VAL A 57 -73.47 3.77 124.21
CA VAL A 57 -71.99 3.67 124.17
C VAL A 57 -71.45 3.35 122.76
N ILE A 58 -72.28 2.81 121.87
CA ILE A 58 -71.85 2.26 120.57
C ILE A 58 -71.28 3.34 119.61
N TYR A 59 -71.84 4.55 119.63
CA TYR A 59 -71.57 5.55 118.58
C TYR A 59 -70.12 6.06 118.57
N ALA A 60 -69.46 6.14 119.72
CA ALA A 60 -68.14 6.78 119.85
C ALA A 60 -66.96 5.91 119.37
N LEU A 61 -67.16 4.61 119.16
CA LEU A 61 -66.11 3.70 118.69
C LEU A 61 -66.02 3.64 117.16
N ASN A 62 -67.15 3.73 116.45
CA ASN A 62 -67.19 3.60 115.00
C ASN A 62 -66.40 4.71 114.29
N THR A 63 -66.54 5.98 114.73
CA THR A 63 -65.89 7.13 114.06
C THR A 63 -64.36 7.00 113.99
N LYS A 64 -63.74 6.29 114.94
CA LYS A 64 -62.29 6.01 114.93
C LYS A 64 -61.89 4.83 114.06
N ASN A 65 -62.82 3.91 113.77
CA ASN A 65 -62.58 2.83 112.83
C ASN A 65 -62.57 3.38 111.38
N ASP A 66 -63.51 4.27 111.07
CA ASP A 66 -63.66 4.91 109.75
C ASP A 66 -62.39 5.69 109.32
N GLU A 67 -61.77 6.44 110.24
CA GLU A 67 -60.50 7.17 109.99
C GLU A 67 -59.33 6.22 109.67
N HIS A 68 -59.27 5.06 110.34
CA HIS A 68 -58.25 4.06 110.07
C HIS A 68 -58.48 3.33 108.73
N GLU A 69 -59.73 3.06 108.36
CA GLU A 69 -60.06 2.50 107.04
C GLU A 69 -59.69 3.46 105.90
N ALA A 70 -59.90 4.76 106.06
CA ALA A 70 -59.50 5.78 105.07
C ALA A 70 -57.97 5.84 104.86
N ALA A 71 -57.17 5.81 105.93
CA ALA A 71 -55.70 5.77 105.83
C ALA A 71 -55.18 4.45 105.23
N ILE A 72 -55.90 3.35 105.44
CA ILE A 72 -55.61 2.05 104.81
C ILE A 72 -56.00 2.06 103.32
N ALA A 73 -57.01 2.84 102.91
CA ALA A 73 -57.41 2.97 101.51
C ALA A 73 -56.35 3.70 100.68
N THR A 74 -55.83 4.84 101.13
CA THR A 74 -54.80 5.59 100.37
C THR A 74 -53.47 4.85 100.28
N LEU A 75 -53.10 4.07 101.31
CA LEU A 75 -51.95 3.17 101.24
C LEU A 75 -52.16 1.97 100.30
N LYS A 76 -53.41 1.52 100.09
CA LYS A 76 -53.72 0.52 99.05
C LYS A 76 -53.61 1.13 97.66
N GLU A 77 -54.20 2.30 97.42
CA GLU A 77 -54.14 2.99 96.12
C GLU A 77 -52.69 3.24 95.68
N ALA A 78 -51.85 3.77 96.58
CA ALA A 78 -50.42 3.97 96.28
C ALA A 78 -49.66 2.66 95.99
N HIS A 79 -49.96 1.57 96.72
CA HIS A 79 -49.40 0.26 96.39
C HIS A 79 -49.95 -0.30 95.08
N GLU A 80 -51.22 -0.06 94.74
CA GLU A 80 -51.82 -0.48 93.46
C GLU A 80 -51.26 0.31 92.28
N GLU A 81 -50.87 1.59 92.45
CA GLU A 81 -50.14 2.36 91.44
C GLU A 81 -48.70 1.86 91.25
N GLU A 82 -47.93 1.66 92.32
CA GLU A 82 -46.59 1.06 92.21
C GLU A 82 -46.63 -0.34 91.59
N VAL A 83 -47.59 -1.17 92.01
CA VAL A 83 -47.84 -2.49 91.42
C VAL A 83 -48.23 -2.37 89.95
N GLN A 84 -49.05 -1.39 89.54
CA GLN A 84 -49.38 -1.18 88.14
C GLN A 84 -48.20 -0.68 87.30
N GLN A 85 -47.31 0.19 87.83
CA GLN A 85 -46.09 0.56 87.12
C GLN A 85 -45.12 -0.63 87.00
N ILE A 86 -44.90 -1.38 88.08
CA ILE A 86 -44.05 -2.58 88.03
C ILE A 86 -44.65 -3.60 87.06
N LEU A 87 -45.97 -3.78 87.02
CA LEU A 87 -46.67 -4.64 86.05
C LEU A 87 -46.59 -4.10 84.61
N SER A 88 -46.56 -2.79 84.38
CA SER A 88 -46.44 -2.22 83.03
C SER A 88 -45.00 -2.32 82.50
N GLU A 89 -44.00 -1.97 83.30
CA GLU A 89 -42.59 -2.13 82.96
C GLU A 89 -42.19 -3.60 82.79
N THR A 90 -42.67 -4.50 83.66
CA THR A 90 -42.44 -5.94 83.47
C THR A 90 -43.18 -6.45 82.24
N ARG A 91 -44.42 -6.02 81.95
CA ARG A 91 -45.10 -6.35 80.68
C ARG A 91 -44.32 -5.88 79.47
N GLU A 92 -43.78 -4.67 79.46
CA GLU A 92 -43.03 -4.17 78.30
C GLU A 92 -41.69 -4.90 78.15
N LYS A 93 -40.94 -5.10 79.24
CA LYS A 93 -39.70 -5.90 79.22
C LYS A 93 -40.00 -7.33 78.77
N ILE A 94 -41.09 -7.95 79.24
CA ILE A 94 -41.59 -9.25 78.77
C ILE A 94 -41.95 -9.21 77.28
N LEU A 95 -42.57 -8.13 76.77
CA LEU A 95 -42.84 -7.99 75.33
C LEU A 95 -41.56 -7.86 74.50
N GLN A 96 -40.59 -7.07 74.95
CA GLN A 96 -39.31 -6.92 74.25
C GLN A 96 -38.50 -8.22 74.27
N TYR A 97 -38.49 -8.96 75.38
CA TYR A 97 -37.92 -10.31 75.42
C TYR A 97 -38.73 -11.29 74.56
N LYS A 98 -40.07 -11.25 74.57
CA LYS A 98 -40.92 -12.11 73.74
C LYS A 98 -40.70 -11.86 72.25
N ASN A 99 -40.54 -10.61 71.83
CA ASN A 99 -40.25 -10.25 70.44
C ASN A 99 -38.85 -10.74 70.05
N LYS A 100 -37.81 -10.48 70.86
CA LYS A 100 -36.46 -11.03 70.63
C LYS A 100 -36.44 -12.56 70.62
N ILE A 101 -37.23 -13.22 71.46
CA ILE A 101 -37.42 -14.68 71.46
C ILE A 101 -38.17 -15.12 70.20
N SER A 102 -39.13 -14.35 69.68
CA SER A 102 -39.78 -14.63 68.38
C SER A 102 -38.79 -14.49 67.23
N ASP A 103 -38.03 -13.40 67.18
CA ASP A 103 -37.01 -13.16 66.16
C ASP A 103 -35.91 -14.24 66.22
N GLU A 104 -35.46 -14.62 67.42
CA GLU A 104 -34.57 -15.77 67.61
C GLU A 104 -35.22 -17.10 67.21
N MET A 105 -36.50 -17.31 67.49
CA MET A 105 -37.23 -18.53 67.09
C MET A 105 -37.42 -18.59 65.58
N ASP A 106 -37.65 -17.46 64.91
CA ASP A 106 -37.83 -17.40 63.45
C ASP A 106 -36.49 -17.47 62.72
N LEU A 107 -35.41 -16.90 63.29
CA LEU A 107 -34.04 -17.17 62.86
C LEU A 107 -33.64 -18.64 63.09
N LYS A 108 -34.00 -19.24 64.24
CA LYS A 108 -33.76 -20.68 64.51
C LYS A 108 -34.55 -21.56 63.55
N LYS A 109 -35.83 -21.28 63.26
CA LYS A 109 -36.61 -21.95 62.21
C LYS A 109 -35.99 -21.77 60.83
N ARG A 110 -35.44 -20.58 60.52
CA ARG A 110 -34.81 -20.32 59.22
C ARG A 110 -33.50 -21.07 59.07
N ILE A 111 -32.67 -21.08 60.12
CA ILE A 111 -31.45 -21.88 60.22
C ILE A 111 -31.81 -23.37 60.10
N GLN A 112 -32.77 -23.87 60.89
CA GLN A 112 -33.27 -25.24 60.78
C GLN A 112 -33.77 -25.57 59.37
N SER A 113 -34.54 -24.71 58.71
CA SER A 113 -34.98 -24.96 57.32
C SER A 113 -33.83 -24.97 56.31
N LEU A 114 -32.75 -24.23 56.57
CA LEU A 114 -31.55 -24.24 55.74
C LEU A 114 -30.69 -25.47 56.03
N GLU A 115 -30.53 -25.85 57.31
CA GLU A 115 -29.88 -27.08 57.76
C GLU A 115 -30.61 -28.30 57.22
N GLU A 116 -31.94 -28.40 57.36
CA GLU A 116 -32.78 -29.44 56.76
C GLU A 116 -32.64 -29.48 55.23
N SER A 117 -32.59 -28.33 54.55
CA SER A 117 -32.39 -28.30 53.09
C SER A 117 -30.97 -28.69 52.66
N MET A 118 -29.97 -28.38 53.49
CA MET A 118 -28.56 -28.72 53.26
C MET A 118 -28.33 -30.19 53.57
N GLU A 119 -28.85 -30.72 54.67
CA GLU A 119 -28.90 -32.14 54.97
C GLU A 119 -29.68 -32.90 53.90
N LEU A 120 -30.79 -32.36 53.37
CA LEU A 120 -31.53 -32.98 52.27
C LEU A 120 -30.69 -32.99 50.99
N HIS A 121 -30.01 -31.89 50.65
CA HIS A 121 -29.09 -31.86 49.51
C HIS A 121 -27.89 -32.81 49.72
N GLU A 122 -27.33 -32.90 50.92
CA GLU A 122 -26.28 -33.86 51.25
C GLU A 122 -26.80 -35.30 51.25
N ARG A 123 -28.03 -35.57 51.71
CA ARG A 123 -28.70 -36.88 51.62
C ARG A 123 -28.89 -37.24 50.16
N MET A 124 -29.41 -36.34 49.33
CA MET A 124 -29.52 -36.54 47.87
C MET A 124 -28.15 -36.70 47.20
N LYS A 125 -27.10 -36.03 47.67
CA LYS A 125 -25.73 -36.18 47.16
C LYS A 125 -25.11 -37.52 47.58
N ARG A 126 -25.26 -37.92 48.84
CA ARG A 126 -24.85 -39.24 49.37
C ARG A 126 -25.63 -40.36 48.70
N GLN A 127 -26.92 -40.15 48.45
CA GLN A 127 -27.78 -41.09 47.73
C GLN A 127 -27.40 -41.16 46.26
N ALA A 128 -27.20 -40.05 45.55
CA ALA A 128 -26.74 -40.06 44.16
C ALA A 128 -25.33 -40.69 44.04
N LEU A 129 -24.44 -40.45 45.00
CA LEU A 129 -23.14 -41.12 45.09
C LEU A 129 -23.29 -42.62 45.39
N ALA A 130 -24.16 -43.04 46.31
CA ALA A 130 -24.43 -44.45 46.60
C ALA A 130 -25.19 -45.16 45.45
N GLU A 131 -26.02 -44.45 44.70
CA GLU A 131 -26.67 -44.92 43.48
C GLU A 131 -25.65 -45.05 42.35
N PHE A 132 -24.69 -44.12 42.23
CA PHE A 132 -23.58 -44.21 41.29
C PHE A 132 -22.55 -45.27 41.69
N GLU A 133 -22.26 -45.44 42.98
CA GLU A 133 -21.40 -46.49 43.52
C GLU A 133 -22.08 -47.85 43.39
N SER A 134 -23.37 -47.98 43.65
CA SER A 134 -24.11 -49.22 43.40
C SER A 134 -24.35 -49.46 41.91
N TYR A 135 -24.36 -48.44 41.05
CA TYR A 135 -24.40 -48.61 39.60
C TYR A 135 -23.05 -49.06 39.08
N ARG A 136 -21.96 -48.39 39.49
CA ARG A 136 -20.58 -48.81 39.23
C ARG A 136 -20.35 -50.22 39.74
N GLN A 137 -20.74 -50.53 40.97
CA GLN A 137 -20.61 -51.87 41.54
C GLN A 137 -21.54 -52.87 40.86
N ARG A 138 -22.76 -52.50 40.41
CA ARG A 138 -23.55 -53.38 39.53
C ARG A 138 -22.92 -53.57 38.15
N VAL A 139 -22.16 -52.61 37.63
CA VAL A 139 -21.41 -52.76 36.37
C VAL A 139 -20.15 -53.59 36.59
N GLU A 140 -19.45 -53.42 37.70
CA GLU A 140 -18.30 -54.23 38.12
C GLU A 140 -18.74 -55.66 38.44
N ASP A 141 -19.85 -55.86 39.14
CA ASP A 141 -20.49 -57.16 39.39
C ASP A 141 -21.07 -57.77 38.10
N MET A 142 -21.60 -56.97 37.17
CA MET A 142 -22.05 -57.46 35.85
C MET A 142 -20.86 -57.83 34.97
N GLN A 143 -19.77 -57.06 35.00
CA GLN A 143 -18.51 -57.37 34.33
C GLN A 143 -17.92 -58.64 34.94
N LEU A 144 -17.74 -58.70 36.26
CA LEU A 144 -17.33 -59.91 36.97
C LEU A 144 -18.30 -61.08 36.79
N CYS A 145 -19.61 -60.87 36.58
CA CYS A 145 -20.54 -61.95 36.24
C CYS A 145 -20.48 -62.37 34.78
N THR A 146 -20.19 -61.47 33.84
CA THR A 146 -19.97 -61.83 32.43
C THR A 146 -18.59 -62.47 32.25
N GLU A 147 -17.55 -61.96 32.90
CA GLU A 147 -16.22 -62.58 33.00
C GLU A 147 -16.28 -63.89 33.77
N ALA A 148 -17.03 -64.00 34.88
CA ALA A 148 -17.29 -65.28 35.53
C ALA A 148 -18.10 -66.21 34.63
N GLN A 149 -19.06 -65.74 33.83
CA GLN A 149 -19.75 -66.57 32.85
C GLN A 149 -18.90 -66.92 31.64
N HIS A 150 -17.95 -66.08 31.22
CA HIS A 150 -17.04 -66.34 30.10
C HIS A 150 -15.94 -67.30 30.55
N THR A 151 -15.36 -67.10 31.73
CA THR A 151 -14.44 -68.04 32.38
C THR A 151 -15.16 -69.30 32.84
N GLN A 152 -16.43 -69.28 33.26
CA GLN A 152 -17.22 -70.49 33.55
C GLN A 152 -17.66 -71.20 32.27
N ARG A 153 -17.97 -70.50 31.17
CA ARG A 153 -18.21 -71.15 29.87
C ARG A 153 -16.91 -71.73 29.31
N VAL A 154 -15.78 -71.03 29.42
CA VAL A 154 -14.45 -71.55 29.04
C VAL A 154 -14.03 -72.69 29.97
N VAL A 155 -14.25 -72.61 31.28
CA VAL A 155 -13.94 -73.70 32.23
C VAL A 155 -14.94 -74.84 32.11
N SER A 156 -16.20 -74.61 31.73
CA SER A 156 -17.16 -75.67 31.41
C SER A 156 -16.77 -76.34 30.10
N MET A 157 -16.54 -75.59 29.01
CA MET A 157 -16.05 -76.15 27.75
C MET A 157 -14.68 -76.82 27.89
N SER A 158 -13.73 -76.26 28.66
CA SER A 158 -12.45 -76.90 28.97
C SER A 158 -12.63 -78.09 29.90
N ARG A 159 -13.62 -78.10 30.80
CA ARG A 159 -13.96 -79.26 31.62
C ARG A 159 -14.65 -80.34 30.80
N GLU A 160 -15.52 -79.99 29.87
CA GLU A 160 -16.21 -80.87 28.92
C GLU A 160 -15.22 -81.42 27.90
N VAL A 161 -14.25 -80.62 27.43
CA VAL A 161 -13.12 -81.08 26.61
C VAL A 161 -12.17 -81.94 27.44
N GLU A 162 -11.91 -81.62 28.71
CA GLU A 162 -11.06 -82.44 29.59
C GLU A 162 -11.79 -83.66 30.18
N GLU A 163 -13.13 -83.68 30.18
CA GLU A 163 -13.98 -84.83 30.54
C GLU A 163 -14.29 -85.69 29.31
N MET A 164 -14.42 -85.12 28.11
CA MET A 164 -14.36 -85.86 26.85
C MET A 164 -12.97 -86.46 26.68
N ARG A 165 -11.89 -85.68 26.85
CA ARG A 165 -10.50 -86.15 26.82
C ARG A 165 -10.25 -87.16 27.92
N ARG A 166 -10.69 -86.96 29.18
CA ARG A 166 -10.62 -88.03 30.18
C ARG A 166 -11.48 -89.23 29.79
N SER A 167 -12.64 -89.07 29.16
CA SER A 167 -13.41 -90.22 28.64
C SER A 167 -12.72 -90.89 27.46
N PHE A 168 -11.89 -90.19 26.68
CA PHE A 168 -11.11 -90.75 25.58
C PHE A 168 -9.81 -91.38 26.10
N GLU A 169 -9.12 -90.79 27.06
CA GLU A 169 -7.99 -91.37 27.79
C GLU A 169 -8.44 -92.55 28.66
N GLU A 170 -9.66 -92.52 29.19
CA GLU A 170 -10.27 -93.62 29.94
C GLU A 170 -10.83 -94.68 29.00
N LYS A 171 -11.45 -94.33 27.85
CA LYS A 171 -11.77 -95.30 26.78
C LYS A 171 -10.51 -95.93 26.20
N LEU A 172 -9.44 -95.16 25.99
CA LEU A 172 -8.13 -95.65 25.57
C LEU A 172 -7.48 -96.46 26.69
N ARG A 173 -7.68 -96.13 27.96
CA ARG A 173 -7.18 -96.93 29.09
C ARG A 173 -7.98 -98.20 29.27
N THR A 174 -9.30 -98.20 29.11
CA THR A 174 -10.13 -99.41 29.09
C THR A 174 -9.92 -100.20 27.81
N PHE A 175 -9.54 -99.58 26.68
CA PHE A 175 -9.16 -100.26 25.46
C PHE A 175 -7.75 -100.84 25.56
N SER A 176 -6.79 -100.14 26.17
CA SER A 176 -5.46 -100.68 26.49
C SER A 176 -5.50 -101.67 27.64
N GLN A 177 -6.46 -101.59 28.56
CA GLN A 177 -6.72 -102.62 29.57
C GLN A 177 -7.49 -103.80 28.98
N ALA A 178 -8.45 -103.59 28.08
CA ALA A 178 -9.13 -104.66 27.34
C ALA A 178 -8.22 -105.29 26.30
N GLN A 179 -7.25 -104.57 25.73
CA GLN A 179 -6.17 -105.09 24.89
C GLN A 179 -5.13 -105.78 25.77
N ALA A 180 -4.75 -105.24 26.93
CA ALA A 180 -3.87 -105.94 27.86
C ALA A 180 -4.54 -107.19 28.44
N GLN A 181 -5.86 -107.18 28.63
CA GLN A 181 -6.68 -108.34 28.98
C GLN A 181 -6.79 -109.28 27.81
N PHE A 182 -7.14 -108.87 26.59
CA PHE A 182 -7.09 -109.72 25.39
C PHE A 182 -5.69 -110.28 25.15
N GLU A 183 -4.64 -109.54 25.45
CA GLU A 183 -3.26 -110.01 25.39
C GLU A 183 -2.90 -110.91 26.57
N GLN A 184 -3.46 -110.70 27.76
CA GLN A 184 -3.22 -111.52 28.95
C GLN A 184 -4.08 -112.80 28.93
N GLU A 185 -5.25 -112.77 28.30
CA GLU A 185 -6.14 -113.88 27.98
C GLU A 185 -5.63 -114.61 26.74
N LYS A 186 -5.07 -113.92 25.74
CA LYS A 186 -4.28 -114.57 24.68
C LYS A 186 -2.99 -115.16 25.23
N LYS A 187 -2.30 -114.51 26.19
CA LYS A 187 -1.12 -115.09 26.86
C LYS A 187 -1.50 -116.19 27.85
N ALA A 188 -2.67 -116.13 28.50
CA ALA A 188 -3.17 -117.15 29.39
C ALA A 188 -3.69 -118.34 28.59
N ALA A 189 -4.55 -118.15 27.59
CA ALA A 189 -4.95 -119.18 26.63
C ALA A 189 -3.76 -119.71 25.83
N LEU A 190 -2.69 -118.94 25.57
CA LEU A 190 -1.44 -119.50 25.03
C LEU A 190 -0.59 -120.22 26.08
N GLU A 191 -0.57 -119.81 27.35
CA GLU A 191 0.13 -120.55 28.41
C GLU A 191 -0.65 -121.79 28.89
N GLU A 192 -1.97 -121.78 28.73
CA GLU A 192 -2.93 -122.84 29.00
C GLU A 192 -3.04 -123.79 27.81
N LEU A 193 -3.06 -123.30 26.57
CA LEU A 193 -2.80 -124.14 25.39
C LEU A 193 -1.38 -124.69 25.45
N LYS A 194 -0.37 -123.96 25.94
CA LYS A 194 0.94 -124.55 26.27
C LYS A 194 0.90 -125.43 27.52
N ALA A 195 -0.08 -125.35 28.41
CA ALA A 195 -0.16 -126.19 29.62
C ALA A 195 -0.83 -127.53 29.29
N GLN A 196 -1.95 -127.47 28.57
CA GLN A 196 -2.57 -128.57 27.82
C GLN A 196 -1.51 -129.18 26.90
N HIS A 197 -0.84 -128.41 26.04
CA HIS A 197 0.25 -128.93 25.21
C HIS A 197 1.48 -129.40 26.00
N ARG A 198 1.73 -128.93 27.24
CA ARG A 198 2.74 -129.52 28.15
C ARG A 198 2.25 -130.81 28.83
N GLN A 199 0.94 -130.99 29.01
CA GLN A 199 0.31 -132.22 29.50
C GLN A 199 0.24 -133.25 28.36
N GLU A 200 -0.24 -132.86 27.18
CA GLU A 200 -0.11 -133.60 25.93
C GLU A 200 1.35 -133.95 25.66
N ILE A 201 2.33 -133.03 25.78
CA ILE A 201 3.75 -133.39 25.65
C ILE A 201 4.19 -134.34 26.77
N GLN A 202 3.66 -134.29 27.98
CA GLN A 202 3.99 -135.28 29.03
C GLN A 202 3.35 -136.66 28.77
N GLU A 203 2.18 -136.72 28.16
CA GLU A 203 1.49 -137.96 27.77
C GLU A 203 2.05 -138.53 26.46
N LEU A 204 2.37 -137.67 25.50
CA LEU A 204 3.18 -137.95 24.32
C LEU A 204 4.62 -138.27 24.69
N LEU A 205 5.20 -137.81 25.80
CA LEU A 205 6.52 -138.27 26.27
C LEU A 205 6.42 -139.65 26.94
N ARG A 206 5.34 -139.96 27.66
CA ARG A 206 5.04 -141.33 28.11
C ARG A 206 4.84 -142.27 26.91
N SER A 207 4.19 -141.79 25.85
CA SER A 207 4.04 -142.51 24.57
C SER A 207 5.36 -142.61 23.80
N HIS A 208 6.13 -141.53 23.69
CA HIS A 208 7.41 -141.46 22.98
C HIS A 208 8.50 -142.26 23.71
N GLN A 209 8.41 -142.46 25.02
CA GLN A 209 9.25 -143.43 25.74
C GLN A 209 8.98 -144.88 25.32
N SER A 210 7.77 -145.22 24.84
CA SER A 210 7.49 -146.53 24.21
C SER A 210 7.83 -146.54 22.71
N GLN A 211 7.67 -145.42 22.00
CA GLN A 211 8.00 -145.31 20.57
C GLN A 211 9.50 -145.11 20.27
N ASN A 212 10.33 -144.70 21.25
CA ASN A 212 11.76 -144.42 21.07
C ASN A 212 12.57 -145.63 20.56
N ALA A 213 12.04 -146.85 20.71
CA ALA A 213 12.63 -148.06 20.15
C ALA A 213 12.62 -148.10 18.60
N ASN A 214 11.73 -147.34 17.95
CA ASN A 214 11.53 -147.38 16.50
C ASN A 214 12.28 -146.28 15.73
N TYR A 215 12.53 -145.12 16.35
CA TYR A 215 13.02 -143.91 15.66
C TYR A 215 14.45 -143.99 15.08
N SER A 216 15.23 -145.00 15.50
CA SER A 216 16.63 -145.23 15.11
C SER A 216 16.86 -145.38 13.59
N LYS A 217 15.82 -145.74 12.80
CA LYS A 217 15.96 -146.08 11.37
C LYS A 217 15.77 -144.94 10.37
N ASP A 218 15.17 -143.80 10.75
CA ASP A 218 14.87 -142.72 9.80
C ASP A 218 15.88 -141.57 9.82
N GLN A 219 16.81 -141.57 10.77
CA GLN A 219 17.80 -140.50 10.97
C GLN A 219 18.78 -140.33 9.79
N GLU A 220 19.05 -141.38 8.99
CA GLU A 220 19.97 -141.29 7.83
C GLU A 220 19.39 -140.48 6.65
N LYS A 221 18.07 -140.41 6.48
CA LYS A 221 17.45 -139.79 5.29
C LYS A 221 17.47 -138.26 5.34
N LEU A 222 17.33 -137.68 6.53
CA LEU A 222 17.18 -136.23 6.73
C LEU A 222 18.45 -135.42 6.37
N GLY A 223 19.63 -136.07 6.40
CA GLY A 223 20.92 -135.44 6.10
C GLY A 223 21.16 -135.13 4.61
N GLN A 224 20.30 -135.60 3.70
CA GLN A 224 20.43 -135.33 2.26
C GLN A 224 19.66 -134.09 1.80
N LEU A 225 18.56 -133.74 2.48
CA LEU A 225 17.67 -132.63 2.10
C LEU A 225 18.27 -131.24 2.42
N HIS A 226 18.83 -131.07 3.62
CA HIS A 226 19.40 -129.80 4.09
C HIS A 226 20.44 -129.17 3.12
N LYS A 227 21.19 -130.00 2.37
CA LYS A 227 22.21 -129.54 1.40
C LYS A 227 21.63 -128.97 0.09
N ALA A 228 20.31 -129.10 -0.12
CA ALA A 228 19.61 -128.45 -1.23
C ALA A 228 19.13 -127.04 -0.84
N GLU A 229 18.68 -126.85 0.41
CA GLU A 229 18.07 -125.61 0.90
C GLU A 229 19.08 -124.46 1.00
N GLU A 230 20.33 -124.72 1.44
CA GLU A 230 21.41 -123.73 1.47
C GLU A 230 21.67 -123.08 0.09
N ARG A 231 21.52 -123.86 -1.00
CA ARG A 231 21.74 -123.38 -2.37
C ARG A 231 20.62 -122.46 -2.86
N LEU A 232 19.39 -122.73 -2.44
CA LEU A 232 18.25 -121.86 -2.73
C LEU A 232 18.37 -120.53 -1.98
N MET A 233 18.77 -120.57 -0.70
CA MET A 233 18.92 -119.35 0.11
C MET A 233 20.01 -118.41 -0.44
N SER A 234 21.13 -118.95 -0.93
CA SER A 234 22.19 -118.16 -1.57
C SER A 234 21.74 -117.42 -2.84
N LEU A 235 20.77 -117.97 -3.59
CA LEU A 235 20.25 -117.33 -4.81
C LEU A 235 19.35 -116.13 -4.48
N VAL A 236 18.57 -116.22 -3.39
CA VAL A 236 17.64 -115.16 -2.96
C VAL A 236 18.39 -113.93 -2.45
N VAL A 237 19.50 -114.11 -1.72
CA VAL A 237 20.31 -113.00 -1.18
C VAL A 237 20.85 -112.11 -2.31
N LEU A 238 21.46 -112.70 -3.34
CA LEU A 238 21.96 -111.97 -4.52
C LEU A 238 20.87 -111.16 -5.23
N GLN A 239 19.64 -111.65 -5.24
CA GLN A 239 18.51 -110.94 -5.83
C GLN A 239 18.08 -109.73 -4.98
N VAL A 240 18.09 -109.85 -3.64
CA VAL A 240 17.81 -108.75 -2.71
C VAL A 240 18.86 -107.63 -2.84
N ASP A 241 20.14 -107.98 -2.86
CA ASP A 241 21.22 -106.99 -2.99
C ASP A 241 21.11 -106.18 -4.29
N SER A 242 20.81 -106.85 -5.42
CA SER A 242 20.61 -106.19 -6.72
C SER A 242 19.42 -105.21 -6.77
N LEU A 243 18.41 -105.42 -5.90
CA LEU A 243 17.27 -104.52 -5.76
C LEU A 243 17.62 -103.32 -4.86
N ALA A 244 18.48 -103.51 -3.86
CA ALA A 244 18.96 -102.42 -3.01
C ALA A 244 19.83 -101.43 -3.80
N GLU A 245 20.76 -101.91 -4.63
CA GLU A 245 21.58 -101.04 -5.50
C GLU A 245 20.71 -100.19 -6.44
N ARG A 246 19.71 -100.80 -7.08
CA ARG A 246 18.77 -100.11 -7.98
C ARG A 246 17.99 -98.98 -7.29
N VAL A 247 17.62 -99.17 -6.02
CA VAL A 247 16.93 -98.13 -5.22
C VAL A 247 17.85 -96.96 -4.92
N GLU A 248 19.14 -97.20 -4.70
CA GLU A 248 20.12 -96.14 -4.42
C GLU A 248 20.55 -95.36 -5.68
N GLU A 249 20.58 -96.00 -6.86
CA GLU A 249 20.68 -95.31 -8.15
C GLU A 249 19.51 -94.31 -8.33
N LEU A 250 18.27 -94.77 -8.15
CA LEU A 250 17.07 -93.94 -8.31
C LEU A 250 17.02 -92.76 -7.33
N LYS A 251 17.54 -92.91 -6.10
CA LYS A 251 17.71 -91.81 -5.15
C LYS A 251 18.75 -90.78 -5.61
N GLN A 252 19.87 -91.23 -6.20
CA GLN A 252 20.89 -90.33 -6.74
C GLN A 252 20.36 -89.54 -7.94
N ASP A 253 19.64 -90.17 -8.85
CA ASP A 253 19.03 -89.49 -10.00
C ASP A 253 17.91 -88.53 -9.60
N LYS A 254 17.08 -88.91 -8.61
CA LYS A 254 16.13 -87.96 -8.00
C LYS A 254 16.84 -86.72 -7.45
N LYS A 255 17.97 -86.89 -6.76
CA LYS A 255 18.75 -85.75 -6.24
C LYS A 255 19.31 -84.89 -7.38
N ARG A 256 19.95 -85.49 -8.39
CA ARG A 256 20.48 -84.78 -9.57
C ARG A 256 19.39 -83.94 -10.25
N LEU A 257 18.18 -84.48 -10.38
CA LEU A 257 17.03 -83.75 -10.93
C LEU A 257 16.66 -82.51 -10.10
N VAL A 258 16.62 -82.63 -8.77
CA VAL A 258 16.33 -81.50 -7.86
C VAL A 258 17.43 -80.44 -7.96
N ASP A 259 18.69 -80.83 -7.84
CA ASP A 259 19.85 -79.94 -7.94
C ASP A 259 19.84 -79.19 -9.31
N GLU A 260 19.45 -79.87 -10.39
CA GLU A 260 19.26 -79.25 -11.71
C GLU A 260 18.09 -78.26 -11.78
N TYR A 261 16.93 -78.56 -11.17
CA TYR A 261 15.78 -77.66 -11.17
C TYR A 261 16.03 -76.42 -10.31
N GLU A 262 16.68 -76.56 -9.15
CA GLU A 262 17.11 -75.44 -8.32
C GLU A 262 18.12 -74.54 -9.06
N ALA A 263 19.07 -75.14 -9.81
CA ALA A 263 20.00 -74.39 -10.66
C ALA A 263 19.32 -73.69 -11.85
N LYS A 264 18.25 -74.26 -12.43
CA LYS A 264 17.42 -73.63 -13.47
C LYS A 264 16.61 -72.46 -12.90
N LEU A 265 15.98 -72.64 -11.74
CA LEU A 265 15.23 -71.61 -11.02
C LEU A 265 16.13 -70.42 -10.64
N SER A 266 17.30 -70.69 -10.05
CA SER A 266 18.28 -69.67 -9.65
C SER A 266 18.79 -68.85 -10.85
N LYS A 267 18.99 -69.50 -12.01
CA LYS A 267 19.36 -68.82 -13.26
C LYS A 267 18.24 -67.92 -13.79
N ALA A 268 16.98 -68.34 -13.68
CA ALA A 268 15.83 -67.54 -14.08
C ALA A 268 15.64 -66.32 -13.15
N GLN A 269 15.75 -66.51 -11.84
CA GLN A 269 15.74 -65.41 -10.85
C GLN A 269 16.83 -64.38 -11.15
N ALA A 270 18.08 -64.83 -11.30
CA ALA A 270 19.21 -63.95 -11.62
C ALA A 270 19.14 -63.34 -13.04
N PHE A 271 18.29 -63.84 -13.94
CA PHE A 271 17.97 -63.18 -15.21
C PHE A 271 17.00 -62.02 -14.97
N TYR A 272 15.86 -62.28 -14.31
CA TYR A 272 14.88 -61.25 -14.01
C TYR A 272 15.42 -60.13 -13.11
N GLU A 273 16.30 -60.44 -12.15
CA GLU A 273 16.99 -59.42 -11.36
C GLU A 273 17.86 -58.49 -12.22
N ARG A 274 18.58 -59.02 -13.21
CA ARG A 274 19.41 -58.22 -14.13
C ARG A 274 18.56 -57.37 -15.08
N GLU A 275 17.44 -57.88 -15.57
CA GLU A 275 16.45 -57.09 -16.33
C GLU A 275 15.85 -55.98 -15.45
N LEU A 276 15.52 -56.27 -14.19
CA LEU A 276 15.02 -55.27 -13.25
C LEU A 276 16.07 -54.20 -12.92
N GLU A 277 17.35 -54.57 -12.81
CA GLU A 277 18.44 -53.61 -12.70
C GLU A 277 18.68 -52.82 -13.99
N ALA A 278 18.55 -53.42 -15.17
CA ALA A 278 18.67 -52.73 -16.45
C ALA A 278 17.56 -51.68 -16.59
N MET A 279 16.31 -52.03 -16.25
CA MET A 279 15.17 -51.11 -16.18
C MET A 279 15.35 -50.01 -15.14
N LYS A 280 15.95 -50.31 -13.97
CA LYS A 280 16.33 -49.27 -12.99
C LYS A 280 17.41 -48.33 -13.53
N ARG A 281 18.43 -48.85 -14.23
CA ARG A 281 19.50 -48.06 -14.85
C ARG A 281 18.99 -47.17 -16.00
N THR A 282 18.05 -47.65 -16.82
CA THR A 282 17.42 -46.83 -17.86
C THR A 282 16.49 -45.78 -17.26
N GLN A 283 15.69 -46.11 -16.23
CA GLN A 283 14.93 -45.11 -15.47
C GLN A 283 15.84 -44.03 -14.87
N GLN A 284 16.93 -44.42 -14.21
CA GLN A 284 17.95 -43.51 -13.65
C GLN A 284 18.50 -42.58 -14.75
N LEU A 285 18.91 -43.12 -15.89
CA LEU A 285 19.38 -42.33 -17.05
C LEU A 285 18.30 -41.38 -17.59
N THR A 286 17.02 -41.78 -17.65
CA THR A 286 15.94 -40.86 -18.06
C THR A 286 15.69 -39.75 -17.05
N ALA A 287 15.83 -40.02 -15.74
CA ALA A 287 15.73 -39.02 -14.69
C ALA A 287 16.91 -38.05 -14.72
N ASP A 288 18.14 -38.55 -14.89
CA ASP A 288 19.35 -37.72 -15.00
C ASP A 288 19.35 -36.86 -16.27
N ASN A 289 18.87 -37.40 -17.41
CA ASN A 289 18.63 -36.64 -18.63
C ASN A 289 17.54 -35.57 -18.44
N LEU A 290 16.45 -35.87 -17.73
CA LEU A 290 15.41 -34.89 -17.41
C LEU A 290 15.95 -33.78 -16.47
N LEU A 291 16.83 -34.12 -15.54
CA LEU A 291 17.54 -33.14 -14.69
C LEU A 291 18.54 -32.30 -15.50
N ALA A 292 19.22 -32.87 -16.50
CA ALA A 292 20.04 -32.11 -17.44
C ALA A 292 19.20 -31.13 -18.27
N TRP A 293 18.06 -31.56 -18.83
CA TRP A 293 17.12 -30.68 -19.52
C TRP A 293 16.55 -29.57 -18.63
N LYS A 294 16.23 -29.85 -17.37
CA LYS A 294 15.81 -28.81 -16.41
C LYS A 294 16.91 -27.80 -16.07
N ARG A 295 18.19 -28.20 -16.14
CA ARG A 295 19.33 -27.27 -15.98
C ARG A 295 19.45 -26.36 -17.21
N THR A 296 19.45 -26.92 -18.42
CA THR A 296 19.55 -26.12 -19.66
C THR A 296 18.33 -25.22 -19.86
N GLU A 297 17.12 -25.66 -19.50
CA GLU A 297 15.91 -24.84 -19.47
C GLU A 297 16.05 -23.65 -18.48
N ALA A 298 16.64 -23.88 -17.31
CA ALA A 298 16.89 -22.84 -16.31
C ALA A 298 18.05 -21.91 -16.69
N GLU A 299 19.04 -22.38 -17.44
CA GLU A 299 20.13 -21.59 -18.01
C GLU A 299 19.59 -20.67 -19.11
N LEU A 300 18.86 -21.20 -20.09
CA LEU A 300 18.17 -20.44 -21.13
C LEU A 300 17.22 -19.39 -20.54
N ARG A 301 16.47 -19.71 -19.47
CA ARG A 301 15.63 -18.71 -18.76
C ARG A 301 16.45 -17.54 -18.20
N ARG A 302 17.65 -17.79 -17.66
CA ARG A 302 18.54 -16.72 -17.16
C ARG A 302 19.15 -15.92 -18.32
N GLU A 303 19.49 -16.57 -19.43
CA GLU A 303 19.95 -15.89 -20.64
C GLU A 303 18.86 -14.96 -21.20
N PHE A 304 17.62 -15.43 -21.34
CA PHE A 304 16.50 -14.57 -21.73
C PHE A 304 16.26 -13.42 -20.74
N GLN A 305 16.31 -13.66 -19.43
CA GLN A 305 16.17 -12.60 -18.41
C GLN A 305 17.30 -11.55 -18.48
N THR A 306 18.54 -11.96 -18.75
CA THR A 306 19.67 -11.03 -18.89
C THR A 306 19.64 -10.27 -20.21
N GLN A 307 19.20 -10.90 -21.31
CA GLN A 307 18.92 -10.24 -22.58
C GLN A 307 17.77 -9.23 -22.45
N GLU A 308 16.66 -9.61 -21.79
CA GLU A 308 15.53 -8.72 -21.55
C GLU A 308 15.95 -7.52 -20.68
N ALA A 309 16.68 -7.75 -19.58
CA ALA A 309 17.20 -6.66 -18.74
C ALA A 309 18.16 -5.73 -19.52
N ALA A 310 18.97 -6.27 -20.44
CA ALA A 310 19.80 -5.47 -21.34
C ALA A 310 18.97 -4.62 -22.31
N LEU A 311 17.91 -5.19 -22.90
CA LEU A 311 16.99 -4.48 -23.81
C LEU A 311 16.13 -3.44 -23.07
N GLN A 312 15.64 -3.72 -21.87
CA GLN A 312 14.97 -2.74 -21.02
C GLN A 312 15.92 -1.58 -20.68
N LYS A 313 17.22 -1.85 -20.44
CA LYS A 313 18.23 -0.84 -20.17
C LYS A 313 18.61 -0.01 -21.39
N THR A 314 18.63 -0.57 -22.61
CA THR A 314 18.83 0.23 -23.84
C THR A 314 17.59 1.04 -24.19
N LEU A 315 16.37 0.49 -24.03
CA LEU A 315 15.12 1.25 -24.14
C LEU A 315 15.05 2.40 -23.12
N GLY A 316 15.55 2.19 -21.90
CA GLY A 316 15.69 3.25 -20.89
C GLY A 316 16.61 4.39 -21.35
N LYS A 317 17.78 4.06 -21.93
CA LYS A 317 18.70 5.04 -22.53
C LYS A 317 18.05 5.79 -23.69
N LEU A 318 17.46 5.08 -24.66
CA LEU A 318 16.82 5.67 -25.83
C LEU A 318 15.64 6.60 -25.45
N ARG A 319 14.88 6.26 -24.40
CA ARG A 319 13.83 7.15 -23.84
C ARG A 319 14.43 8.41 -23.21
N ALA A 320 15.54 8.29 -22.48
CA ALA A 320 16.24 9.45 -21.91
C ALA A 320 16.87 10.35 -22.98
N GLU A 321 17.47 9.76 -24.03
CA GLU A 321 18.01 10.46 -25.19
C GLU A 321 16.90 11.16 -25.99
N LEU A 322 15.75 10.51 -26.21
CA LEU A 322 14.59 11.11 -26.85
C LEU A 322 14.00 12.28 -26.04
N ALA A 323 13.92 12.15 -24.71
CA ALA A 323 13.52 13.24 -23.83
C ALA A 323 14.51 14.42 -23.91
N ARG A 324 15.81 14.14 -23.83
CA ARG A 324 16.89 15.14 -23.96
C ARG A 324 16.83 15.90 -25.29
N VAL A 325 16.61 15.19 -26.41
CA VAL A 325 16.45 15.79 -27.75
C VAL A 325 15.13 16.56 -27.86
N SER A 326 14.05 16.12 -27.19
CA SER A 326 12.80 16.87 -27.12
C SER A 326 12.98 18.20 -26.37
N ASP A 327 13.70 18.19 -25.26
CA ASP A 327 14.02 19.41 -24.51
C ASP A 327 14.99 20.33 -25.26
N GLU A 328 16.01 19.82 -25.94
CA GLU A 328 16.84 20.63 -26.85
C GLU A 328 16.00 21.25 -27.99
N ALA A 329 15.06 20.48 -28.57
CA ALA A 329 14.15 21.00 -29.57
C ALA A 329 13.14 22.01 -28.99
N ARG A 330 12.77 21.91 -27.72
CA ARG A 330 11.96 22.92 -27.01
C ARG A 330 12.78 24.19 -26.77
N GLU A 331 13.98 24.07 -26.23
CA GLU A 331 14.88 25.20 -25.96
C GLU A 331 15.25 25.93 -27.27
N ASN A 332 15.46 25.20 -28.37
CA ASN A 332 15.71 25.80 -29.68
C ASN A 332 14.48 26.50 -30.28
N ARG A 333 13.25 26.00 -30.02
CA ARG A 333 12.02 26.75 -30.33
C ARG A 333 11.89 28.00 -29.46
N GLU A 334 12.19 27.92 -28.16
CA GLU A 334 12.17 29.09 -27.27
C GLU A 334 13.21 30.14 -27.67
N LYS A 335 14.42 29.73 -28.08
CA LYS A 335 15.44 30.62 -28.68
C LYS A 335 14.92 31.25 -29.96
N SER A 336 14.31 30.47 -30.85
CA SER A 336 13.72 30.97 -32.10
C SER A 336 12.57 31.96 -31.85
N HIS A 337 11.69 31.70 -30.89
CA HIS A 337 10.63 32.65 -30.49
C HIS A 337 11.20 33.93 -29.85
N LYS A 338 12.26 33.84 -29.04
CA LYS A 338 12.96 35.02 -28.49
C LYS A 338 13.63 35.86 -29.60
N LEU A 339 14.23 35.21 -30.59
CA LEU A 339 14.77 35.88 -31.78
C LEU A 339 13.67 36.49 -32.65
N GLN A 340 12.54 35.81 -32.84
CA GLN A 340 11.39 36.34 -33.59
C GLN A 340 10.75 37.53 -32.86
N ALA A 341 10.67 37.51 -31.53
CA ALA A 341 10.23 38.64 -30.73
C ALA A 341 11.19 39.83 -30.87
N ALA A 342 12.50 39.61 -30.70
CA ALA A 342 13.53 40.62 -30.89
C ALA A 342 13.52 41.22 -32.31
N LEU A 343 13.35 40.37 -33.33
CA LEU A 343 13.17 40.79 -34.73
C LEU A 343 11.90 41.64 -34.88
N SER A 344 10.75 41.21 -34.34
CA SER A 344 9.51 42.00 -34.43
C SER A 344 9.60 43.36 -33.73
N THR A 345 10.34 43.47 -32.62
CA THR A 345 10.61 44.75 -31.96
C THR A 345 11.62 45.62 -32.71
N ALA A 346 12.58 45.00 -33.41
CA ALA A 346 13.48 45.71 -34.31
C ALA A 346 12.72 46.20 -35.56
N GLU A 347 11.81 45.39 -36.12
CA GLU A 347 10.92 45.77 -37.22
C GLU A 347 9.97 46.90 -36.83
N SER A 348 9.42 46.93 -35.61
CA SER A 348 8.60 48.07 -35.15
C SER A 348 9.47 49.32 -35.00
N SER A 349 10.64 49.23 -34.36
CA SER A 349 11.57 50.37 -34.25
C SER A 349 12.05 50.87 -35.63
N ILE A 350 12.25 49.97 -36.60
CA ILE A 350 12.56 50.34 -37.99
C ILE A 350 11.37 51.03 -38.64
N LYS A 351 10.13 50.54 -38.48
CA LYS A 351 8.92 51.21 -38.99
C LYS A 351 8.72 52.58 -38.36
N ASP A 352 8.98 52.74 -37.07
CA ASP A 352 8.91 54.03 -36.37
C ASP A 352 10.01 54.99 -36.86
N LEU A 353 11.22 54.50 -37.11
CA LEU A 353 12.31 55.28 -37.72
C LEU A 353 12.05 55.62 -39.19
N THR A 354 11.44 54.72 -39.97
CA THR A 354 10.97 55.01 -41.33
C THR A 354 9.88 56.06 -41.30
N LYS A 355 8.92 55.96 -40.38
CA LYS A 355 7.88 56.98 -40.20
C LYS A 355 8.44 58.34 -39.75
N GLN A 356 9.44 58.36 -38.88
CA GLN A 356 10.16 59.60 -38.53
C GLN A 356 10.96 60.14 -39.72
N LEU A 357 11.54 59.29 -40.57
CA LEU A 357 12.20 59.69 -41.80
C LEU A 357 11.20 60.25 -42.82
N ASP A 358 10.03 59.62 -42.98
CA ASP A 358 8.93 60.07 -43.85
C ASP A 358 8.32 61.39 -43.34
N GLU A 359 8.24 61.58 -42.02
CA GLU A 359 7.86 62.85 -41.41
C GLU A 359 8.94 63.92 -41.64
N VAL A 360 10.23 63.56 -41.61
CA VAL A 360 11.33 64.50 -41.90
C VAL A 360 11.42 64.82 -43.39
N THR A 361 11.18 63.87 -44.31
CA THR A 361 11.11 64.15 -45.74
C THR A 361 9.87 64.97 -46.08
N GLN A 362 8.69 64.67 -45.53
CA GLN A 362 7.50 65.52 -45.70
C GLN A 362 7.72 66.93 -45.12
N ASN A 363 8.37 67.07 -43.97
CA ASN A 363 8.73 68.39 -43.45
C ASN A 363 9.78 69.08 -44.35
N SER A 364 10.72 68.35 -44.95
CA SER A 364 11.67 68.88 -45.93
C SER A 364 10.98 69.29 -47.23
N GLU A 365 10.01 68.52 -47.71
CA GLU A 365 9.18 68.85 -48.87
C GLU A 365 8.29 70.06 -48.58
N ILE A 366 7.72 70.19 -47.38
CA ILE A 366 6.97 71.38 -46.94
C ILE A 366 7.90 72.60 -46.82
N ILE A 367 9.15 72.42 -46.37
CA ILE A 367 10.15 73.49 -46.35
C ILE A 367 10.61 73.85 -47.76
N GLU A 368 10.76 72.89 -48.66
CA GLU A 368 11.12 73.11 -50.07
C GLU A 368 9.96 73.74 -50.86
N ILE A 369 8.72 73.36 -50.56
CA ILE A 369 7.50 74.02 -51.06
C ILE A 369 7.44 75.45 -50.53
N ARG A 370 7.62 75.68 -49.22
CA ARG A 370 7.68 77.05 -48.65
C ARG A 370 8.84 77.87 -49.17
N GLN A 371 9.98 77.24 -49.47
CA GLN A 371 11.12 77.88 -50.12
C GLN A 371 10.75 78.24 -51.56
N LYS A 372 10.10 77.36 -52.32
CA LYS A 372 9.59 77.64 -53.67
C LYS A 372 8.46 78.66 -53.66
N GLU A 373 7.61 78.69 -52.65
CA GLU A 373 6.58 79.71 -52.45
C GLU A 373 7.24 81.06 -52.15
N ALA A 374 8.21 81.12 -51.23
CA ALA A 374 8.98 82.32 -50.94
C ALA A 374 9.84 82.77 -52.14
N GLU A 375 10.45 81.84 -52.87
CA GLU A 375 11.16 82.11 -54.13
C GLU A 375 10.20 82.59 -55.20
N CYS A 376 9.00 82.01 -55.36
CA CYS A 376 7.97 82.51 -56.27
C CYS A 376 7.36 83.83 -55.79
N GLU A 377 7.31 84.13 -54.49
CA GLU A 377 6.90 85.44 -53.97
C GLU A 377 7.96 86.52 -54.20
N LEU A 378 9.24 86.14 -54.11
CA LEU A 378 10.40 87.00 -54.34
C LEU A 378 10.67 87.17 -55.85
N GLU A 379 10.44 86.15 -56.66
CA GLU A 379 10.39 86.21 -58.12
C GLU A 379 9.16 87.00 -58.57
N ALA A 380 7.99 86.80 -57.97
CA ALA A 380 6.83 87.67 -58.18
C ALA A 380 7.04 89.09 -57.61
N ALA A 381 7.94 89.31 -56.64
CA ALA A 381 8.29 90.65 -56.15
C ALA A 381 9.29 91.33 -57.09
N ARG A 382 10.28 90.59 -57.62
CA ARG A 382 11.15 91.00 -58.72
C ARG A 382 10.32 91.32 -59.95
N ASP A 383 9.41 90.43 -60.34
CA ASP A 383 8.45 90.67 -61.42
C ASP A 383 7.48 91.77 -61.08
N ARG A 384 7.03 92.00 -59.83
CA ARG A 384 6.24 93.21 -59.51
C ARG A 384 7.07 94.49 -59.61
N VAL A 385 8.36 94.48 -59.27
CA VAL A 385 9.27 95.63 -59.43
C VAL A 385 9.67 95.82 -60.90
N GLN A 386 9.86 94.74 -61.65
CA GLN A 386 10.26 94.72 -63.05
C GLN A 386 9.06 94.92 -63.98
N GLN A 387 7.86 94.51 -63.58
CA GLN A 387 6.57 94.94 -64.14
C GLN A 387 6.24 96.36 -63.70
N GLN A 388 6.63 96.87 -62.54
CA GLN A 388 6.49 98.32 -62.26
C GLN A 388 7.45 99.14 -63.15
N ALA A 389 8.70 98.71 -63.30
CA ALA A 389 9.66 99.34 -64.21
C ALA A 389 9.22 99.24 -65.69
N THR A 390 8.75 98.07 -66.13
CA THR A 390 8.26 97.89 -67.50
C THR A 390 6.84 98.39 -67.71
N GLU A 391 5.96 98.49 -66.71
CA GLU A 391 4.68 99.23 -66.77
C GLU A 391 4.91 100.73 -66.78
N ILE A 392 5.98 101.27 -66.18
CA ILE A 392 6.34 102.68 -66.38
C ILE A 392 6.72 102.91 -67.85
N LEU A 393 7.35 101.91 -68.52
CA LEU A 393 7.69 101.93 -69.94
C LEU A 393 6.53 101.50 -70.88
N LEU A 394 5.56 100.72 -70.38
CA LEU A 394 4.45 100.13 -71.14
C LEU A 394 3.13 100.87 -70.92
N LYS A 395 2.85 101.47 -69.77
CA LYS A 395 1.79 102.49 -69.66
C LYS A 395 2.17 103.74 -70.48
N ALA A 396 3.47 103.97 -70.71
CA ALA A 396 3.96 104.95 -71.68
C ALA A 396 3.81 104.53 -73.17
N SER A 397 3.41 103.30 -73.50
CA SER A 397 3.33 102.82 -74.91
C SER A 397 2.12 101.92 -75.29
N GLN A 398 1.37 101.39 -74.32
CA GLN A 398 0.21 100.51 -74.50
C GLN A 398 -1.13 101.18 -74.18
N ILE A 399 -1.12 102.38 -73.56
CA ILE A 399 -2.23 103.36 -73.71
C ILE A 399 -2.57 103.54 -75.21
N SER A 400 -1.56 103.38 -76.08
CA SER A 400 -1.67 103.54 -77.53
C SER A 400 -2.17 102.31 -78.30
N SER A 401 -2.38 101.12 -77.69
CA SER A 401 -2.70 99.92 -78.51
C SER A 401 -3.38 98.70 -77.85
N LEU A 402 -3.33 98.49 -76.53
CA LEU A 402 -3.82 97.21 -75.95
C LEU A 402 -5.34 96.99 -76.07
N GLN A 403 -6.08 98.03 -76.44
CA GLN A 403 -7.52 97.96 -76.77
C GLN A 403 -7.84 97.09 -78.00
N ALA A 404 -6.84 96.70 -78.81
CA ALA A 404 -7.04 96.02 -80.09
C ALA A 404 -7.02 94.47 -80.05
N THR A 405 -6.41 93.85 -79.05
CA THR A 405 -6.10 92.39 -79.08
C THR A 405 -6.86 91.53 -78.06
N GLN A 406 -7.54 92.13 -77.08
CA GLN A 406 -8.30 91.38 -76.06
C GLN A 406 -9.46 90.55 -76.65
N MET A 407 -10.06 91.01 -77.76
CA MET A 407 -11.29 90.46 -78.35
C MET A 407 -11.18 89.06 -78.99
N THR A 408 -9.98 88.48 -79.13
CA THR A 408 -9.77 87.31 -80.02
C THR A 408 -9.41 85.99 -79.33
N GLN A 409 -9.17 85.98 -78.01
CA GLN A 409 -8.67 84.77 -77.31
C GLN A 409 -9.73 84.01 -76.48
N GLU A 410 -10.89 84.60 -76.18
CA GLU A 410 -11.96 83.98 -75.36
C GLU A 410 -12.77 82.87 -76.07
N ALA A 411 -12.45 82.57 -77.34
CA ALA A 411 -13.13 81.54 -78.11
C ALA A 411 -12.58 80.12 -77.85
N ALA A 412 -11.25 79.96 -77.86
CA ALA A 412 -10.59 78.66 -77.97
C ALA A 412 -10.62 77.77 -76.71
N ILE A 413 -11.03 78.31 -75.56
CA ILE A 413 -11.00 77.62 -74.27
C ILE A 413 -12.19 76.66 -74.07
N ARG A 414 -13.30 76.85 -74.80
CA ARG A 414 -14.56 76.14 -74.55
C ARG A 414 -14.65 74.71 -75.07
N ASP A 415 -13.86 74.34 -76.08
CA ASP A 415 -14.02 73.04 -76.75
C ASP A 415 -13.35 71.88 -75.98
N LEU A 416 -12.26 72.15 -75.25
CA LEU A 416 -11.43 71.13 -74.60
C LEU A 416 -12.06 70.44 -73.37
N ASP A 417 -13.14 71.00 -72.79
CA ASP A 417 -13.70 70.46 -71.55
C ASP A 417 -14.71 69.30 -71.78
N ASN A 418 -15.21 69.14 -73.00
CA ASN A 418 -16.25 68.15 -73.31
C ASN A 418 -15.72 66.71 -73.40
N GLU A 419 -14.47 66.50 -73.82
CA GLU A 419 -13.85 65.16 -73.86
C GLU A 419 -13.68 64.54 -72.46
N ARG A 420 -13.49 65.39 -71.44
CA ARG A 420 -13.12 65.01 -70.07
C ARG A 420 -14.21 64.22 -69.34
N SER A 421 -15.48 64.51 -69.61
CA SER A 421 -16.62 63.88 -68.94
C SER A 421 -16.85 62.43 -69.40
N ARG A 422 -16.64 62.15 -70.70
CA ARG A 422 -17.04 60.90 -71.37
C ARG A 422 -16.30 59.64 -70.92
N LEU A 423 -15.11 59.78 -70.31
CA LEU A 423 -14.31 58.65 -69.83
C LEU A 423 -14.73 58.17 -68.42
N LYS A 424 -15.46 58.98 -67.64
CA LYS A 424 -15.75 58.70 -66.23
C LYS A 424 -16.82 57.60 -66.07
N ASP A 425 -17.88 57.65 -66.88
CA ASP A 425 -19.04 56.75 -66.81
C ASP A 425 -18.79 55.30 -67.28
N LYS A 426 -17.54 54.99 -67.65
CA LYS A 426 -17.12 53.63 -68.05
C LYS A 426 -16.45 52.86 -66.90
N VAL A 427 -15.95 53.55 -65.87
CA VAL A 427 -15.26 52.91 -64.73
C VAL A 427 -16.28 52.29 -63.76
N LEU A 428 -17.25 53.08 -63.29
CA LEU A 428 -18.22 52.69 -62.26
C LEU A 428 -18.94 51.36 -62.56
N ARG A 429 -19.34 51.13 -63.81
CA ARG A 429 -20.05 49.90 -64.23
C ARG A 429 -19.21 48.63 -64.14
N MET A 430 -17.87 48.72 -64.15
CA MET A 430 -16.97 47.57 -63.97
C MET A 430 -16.84 47.16 -62.48
N GLU A 431 -17.25 48.03 -61.55
CA GLU A 431 -17.08 47.84 -60.12
C GLU A 431 -18.32 47.16 -59.51
N GLU A 432 -19.52 47.55 -59.94
CA GLU A 432 -20.81 46.99 -59.50
C GLU A 432 -20.96 45.49 -59.83
N GLU A 433 -20.54 45.04 -61.02
CA GLU A 433 -20.61 43.63 -61.43
C GLU A 433 -19.71 42.71 -60.59
N ARG A 434 -18.60 43.25 -60.05
CA ARG A 434 -17.60 42.50 -59.28
C ARG A 434 -18.09 42.15 -57.87
N GLU A 435 -18.81 43.06 -57.20
CA GLU A 435 -19.29 42.83 -55.84
C GLU A 435 -20.41 41.80 -55.78
N ALA A 436 -21.30 41.80 -56.78
CA ALA A 436 -22.40 40.84 -56.91
C ALA A 436 -21.89 39.39 -56.91
N LEU A 437 -20.90 39.08 -57.76
CA LEU A 437 -20.32 37.74 -57.88
C LEU A 437 -19.62 37.28 -56.58
N GLN A 438 -18.97 38.19 -55.85
CA GLN A 438 -18.26 37.85 -54.62
C GLN A 438 -19.21 37.52 -53.45
N SER A 439 -20.45 38.02 -53.48
CA SER A 439 -21.48 37.67 -52.49
C SER A 439 -22.02 36.24 -52.69
N GLN A 440 -22.19 35.81 -53.94
CA GLN A 440 -22.87 34.56 -54.29
C GLN A 440 -22.05 33.30 -53.96
N SER A 441 -20.72 33.39 -54.05
CA SER A 441 -19.81 32.26 -53.75
C SER A 441 -19.89 31.83 -52.28
N LYS A 442 -19.88 32.78 -51.34
CA LYS A 442 -19.78 32.50 -49.89
C LYS A 442 -21.00 31.72 -49.36
N ALA A 443 -22.19 32.03 -49.88
CA ALA A 443 -23.45 31.41 -49.45
C ALA A 443 -23.59 29.92 -49.85
N LEU A 444 -22.77 29.43 -50.79
CA LEU A 444 -22.77 28.02 -51.22
C LEU A 444 -21.81 27.16 -50.36
N GLU A 445 -20.64 27.71 -50.01
CA GLU A 445 -19.62 27.00 -49.21
C GLU A 445 -20.14 26.63 -47.81
N GLU A 446 -20.87 27.54 -47.16
CA GLU A 446 -21.43 27.30 -45.82
C GLU A 446 -22.50 26.19 -45.80
N ARG A 447 -23.32 26.07 -46.85
CA ARG A 447 -24.33 25.01 -46.98
C ARG A 447 -23.69 23.63 -47.18
N HIS A 448 -22.71 23.52 -48.08
CA HIS A 448 -22.02 22.25 -48.32
C HIS A 448 -21.30 21.73 -47.06
N LYS A 449 -20.72 22.64 -46.27
CA LYS A 449 -20.00 22.31 -45.03
C LYS A 449 -20.90 21.68 -43.95
N GLN A 450 -22.13 22.17 -43.81
CA GLN A 450 -23.09 21.61 -42.83
C GLN A 450 -23.64 20.24 -43.27
N GLN A 451 -23.80 20.01 -44.58
CA GLN A 451 -24.37 18.76 -45.11
C GLN A 451 -23.39 17.57 -45.03
N ILE A 452 -22.08 17.81 -45.15
CA ILE A 452 -21.04 16.78 -44.99
C ILE A 452 -21.01 16.26 -43.54
N GLN A 453 -21.00 17.17 -42.56
CA GLN A 453 -20.89 16.81 -41.13
C GLN A 453 -22.04 15.96 -40.61
N SER A 454 -23.24 16.06 -41.19
CA SER A 454 -24.37 15.18 -40.84
C SER A 454 -24.20 13.74 -41.34
N LEU A 455 -23.60 13.54 -42.52
CA LEU A 455 -23.43 12.23 -43.15
C LEU A 455 -22.25 11.45 -42.57
N GLU A 456 -21.18 12.14 -42.19
CA GLU A 456 -20.01 11.54 -41.53
C GLU A 456 -20.38 10.89 -40.18
N LYS A 457 -21.32 11.50 -39.44
CA LYS A 457 -21.76 10.98 -38.14
C LYS A 457 -22.54 9.67 -38.27
N THR A 458 -23.55 9.61 -39.15
CA THR A 458 -24.37 8.41 -39.34
C THR A 458 -23.55 7.23 -39.86
N LEU A 459 -22.58 7.49 -40.74
CA LEU A 459 -21.68 6.46 -41.28
C LEU A 459 -20.77 5.84 -40.20
N HIS A 460 -20.38 6.61 -39.18
CA HIS A 460 -19.56 6.13 -38.07
C HIS A 460 -20.37 5.26 -37.08
N GLU A 461 -21.63 5.62 -36.87
CA GLU A 461 -22.56 4.90 -35.99
C GLU A 461 -22.97 3.54 -36.59
N GLU A 462 -23.28 3.45 -37.90
CA GLU A 462 -23.56 2.16 -38.55
C GLU A 462 -22.31 1.26 -38.68
N LYS A 463 -21.13 1.84 -38.96
CA LYS A 463 -19.90 1.04 -39.05
C LYS A 463 -19.57 0.36 -37.72
N THR A 464 -19.81 1.05 -36.60
CA THR A 464 -19.50 0.53 -35.26
C THR A 464 -20.56 -0.43 -34.69
N SER A 465 -21.75 -0.55 -35.32
CA SER A 465 -22.68 -1.66 -35.07
C SER A 465 -22.31 -2.90 -35.88
N HIS A 466 -22.17 -2.77 -37.21
CA HIS A 466 -21.81 -3.89 -38.10
C HIS A 466 -20.50 -4.58 -37.68
N GLU A 467 -19.50 -3.83 -37.23
CA GLU A 467 -18.26 -4.42 -36.73
C GLU A 467 -18.43 -5.23 -35.43
N LYS A 468 -19.44 -4.97 -34.61
CA LYS A 468 -19.75 -5.76 -33.40
C LYS A 468 -20.54 -7.02 -33.75
N ASP A 469 -21.55 -6.88 -34.60
CA ASP A 469 -22.41 -8.00 -35.00
C ASP A 469 -21.60 -9.06 -35.77
N MET A 470 -20.71 -8.63 -36.68
CA MET A 470 -19.77 -9.50 -37.39
C MET A 470 -18.70 -10.14 -36.49
N ARG A 471 -18.47 -9.63 -35.27
CA ARG A 471 -17.63 -10.28 -34.24
C ARG A 471 -18.44 -11.28 -33.43
N SER A 472 -19.66 -10.93 -33.03
CA SER A 472 -20.60 -11.81 -32.32
C SER A 472 -20.90 -13.09 -33.12
N VAL A 473 -21.29 -12.95 -34.39
CA VAL A 473 -21.65 -14.09 -35.25
C VAL A 473 -20.46 -15.04 -35.49
N ARG A 474 -19.23 -14.52 -35.59
CA ARG A 474 -18.02 -15.36 -35.72
C ARG A 474 -17.73 -16.17 -34.46
N ALA A 475 -17.78 -15.52 -33.29
CA ALA A 475 -17.57 -16.20 -32.02
C ALA A 475 -18.59 -17.34 -31.81
N HIS A 476 -19.88 -17.10 -32.10
CA HIS A 476 -20.93 -18.11 -31.95
C HIS A 476 -20.71 -19.33 -32.85
N TYR A 477 -20.27 -19.14 -34.11
CA TYR A 477 -19.93 -20.26 -35.00
C TYR A 477 -18.64 -20.99 -34.61
N GLU A 478 -17.64 -20.29 -34.05
CA GLU A 478 -16.41 -20.92 -33.55
C GLU A 478 -16.67 -21.75 -32.28
N GLU A 479 -17.60 -21.31 -31.43
CA GLU A 479 -18.02 -21.98 -30.20
C GLU A 479 -18.91 -23.21 -30.49
N GLU A 480 -19.89 -23.12 -31.41
CA GLU A 480 -20.66 -24.28 -31.87
C GLU A 480 -19.79 -25.32 -32.61
N ALA A 481 -18.85 -24.87 -33.46
CA ALA A 481 -17.97 -25.75 -34.22
C ALA A 481 -16.90 -26.44 -33.35
N SER A 482 -16.63 -25.94 -32.13
CA SER A 482 -15.78 -26.62 -31.15
C SER A 482 -16.59 -27.59 -30.28
N GLN A 483 -17.76 -27.17 -29.78
CA GLN A 483 -18.66 -28.05 -29.01
C GLN A 483 -19.06 -29.33 -29.78
N MET A 484 -19.37 -29.21 -31.08
CA MET A 484 -19.71 -30.36 -31.93
C MET A 484 -18.53 -31.34 -32.14
N LYS A 485 -17.29 -30.84 -32.20
CA LYS A 485 -16.09 -31.69 -32.33
C LYS A 485 -15.79 -32.43 -31.03
N ASP A 486 -15.89 -31.74 -29.89
CA ASP A 486 -15.69 -32.32 -28.57
C ASP A 486 -16.73 -33.41 -28.26
N GLY A 487 -17.99 -33.21 -28.64
CA GLY A 487 -19.04 -34.23 -28.52
C GLY A 487 -18.72 -35.50 -29.34
N GLN A 488 -18.28 -35.33 -30.59
CA GLN A 488 -17.92 -36.45 -31.47
C GLN A 488 -16.68 -37.21 -30.98
N ALA A 489 -15.66 -36.50 -30.49
CA ALA A 489 -14.44 -37.11 -29.96
C ALA A 489 -14.73 -37.98 -28.72
N ARG A 490 -15.49 -37.47 -27.75
CA ARG A 490 -15.82 -38.17 -26.50
C ARG A 490 -16.67 -39.42 -26.74
N ALA A 491 -17.65 -39.34 -27.66
CA ALA A 491 -18.49 -40.48 -28.01
C ALA A 491 -17.69 -41.65 -28.63
N LEU A 492 -16.72 -41.35 -29.51
CA LEU A 492 -15.84 -42.36 -30.11
C LEU A 492 -14.91 -42.99 -29.06
N GLU A 493 -14.35 -42.19 -28.15
CA GLU A 493 -13.43 -42.69 -27.12
C GLU A 493 -14.13 -43.58 -26.08
N GLU A 494 -15.38 -43.29 -25.71
CA GLU A 494 -16.18 -44.16 -24.83
C GLU A 494 -16.49 -45.52 -25.47
N VAL A 495 -16.87 -45.56 -26.74
CA VAL A 495 -17.15 -46.81 -27.46
C VAL A 495 -15.89 -47.67 -27.57
N ALA A 496 -14.74 -47.07 -27.89
CA ALA A 496 -13.46 -47.76 -27.96
C ALA A 496 -13.05 -48.35 -26.58
N LYS A 497 -13.20 -47.59 -25.49
CA LYS A 497 -12.89 -48.06 -24.13
C LYS A 497 -13.80 -49.21 -23.68
N LYS A 498 -15.10 -49.13 -23.96
CA LYS A 498 -16.06 -50.20 -23.64
C LYS A 498 -15.73 -51.49 -24.39
N HIS A 499 -15.41 -51.40 -25.69
CA HIS A 499 -15.09 -52.57 -26.51
C HIS A 499 -13.80 -53.28 -26.06
N ARG A 500 -12.76 -52.53 -25.64
CA ARG A 500 -11.52 -53.10 -25.11
C ARG A 500 -11.76 -53.91 -23.83
N VAL A 501 -12.47 -53.33 -22.85
CA VAL A 501 -12.74 -53.99 -21.56
C VAL A 501 -13.60 -55.24 -21.73
N THR A 502 -14.56 -55.24 -22.66
CA THR A 502 -15.33 -56.48 -22.96
C THR A 502 -14.44 -57.60 -23.52
N LEU A 503 -13.45 -57.27 -24.35
CA LEU A 503 -12.55 -58.27 -24.95
C LEU A 503 -11.63 -58.90 -23.89
N GLU A 504 -10.97 -58.06 -23.08
CA GLU A 504 -10.06 -58.47 -22.00
C GLU A 504 -10.76 -59.35 -20.96
N ASN A 505 -12.02 -59.04 -20.61
CA ASN A 505 -12.81 -59.86 -19.71
C ASN A 505 -13.16 -61.24 -20.31
N THR A 506 -13.57 -61.31 -21.59
CA THR A 506 -13.93 -62.60 -22.21
C THR A 506 -12.76 -63.57 -22.36
N LEU A 507 -11.55 -63.05 -22.62
CA LEU A 507 -10.34 -63.87 -22.71
C LEU A 507 -9.94 -64.43 -21.33
N THR A 508 -9.92 -63.58 -20.30
CA THR A 508 -9.50 -63.97 -18.94
C THR A 508 -10.51 -64.84 -18.19
N THR A 509 -11.77 -64.93 -18.63
CA THR A 509 -12.70 -65.99 -18.20
C THR A 509 -12.39 -67.32 -18.87
N ALA A 510 -12.17 -67.34 -20.19
CA ALA A 510 -11.94 -68.57 -20.95
C ALA A 510 -10.66 -69.31 -20.51
N GLU A 511 -9.59 -68.57 -20.16
CA GLU A 511 -8.36 -69.17 -19.62
C GLU A 511 -8.60 -69.87 -18.27
N LYS A 512 -9.39 -69.26 -17.37
CA LYS A 512 -9.68 -69.80 -16.04
C LYS A 512 -10.61 -71.01 -16.07
N ASP A 513 -11.60 -71.00 -16.96
CA ASP A 513 -12.49 -72.15 -17.13
C ASP A 513 -11.75 -73.34 -17.76
N LYS A 514 -10.80 -73.10 -18.68
CA LYS A 514 -9.85 -74.13 -19.16
C LYS A 514 -9.03 -74.74 -18.03
N ASP A 515 -8.40 -73.91 -17.19
CA ASP A 515 -7.56 -74.40 -16.09
C ASP A 515 -8.38 -75.14 -15.02
N ARG A 516 -9.61 -74.69 -14.76
CA ARG A 516 -10.54 -75.37 -13.85
C ARG A 516 -10.95 -76.75 -14.36
N LEU A 517 -11.24 -76.89 -15.66
CA LEU A 517 -11.60 -78.19 -16.26
C LEU A 517 -10.45 -79.20 -16.23
N LEU A 518 -9.20 -78.75 -16.34
CA LEU A 518 -8.02 -79.62 -16.18
C LEU A 518 -7.91 -80.17 -14.75
N ALA A 519 -8.03 -79.31 -13.73
CA ALA A 519 -7.98 -79.73 -12.34
C ALA A 519 -9.17 -80.63 -11.92
N GLU A 520 -10.36 -80.40 -12.49
CA GLU A 520 -11.54 -81.25 -12.25
C GLU A 520 -11.40 -82.64 -12.89
N LEU A 521 -10.73 -82.76 -14.05
CA LEU A 521 -10.36 -84.05 -14.65
C LEU A 521 -9.32 -84.79 -13.81
N GLU A 522 -8.25 -84.12 -13.35
CA GLU A 522 -7.25 -84.70 -12.46
C GLU A 522 -7.88 -85.25 -11.16
N GLN A 523 -8.85 -84.54 -10.58
CA GLN A 523 -9.56 -85.01 -9.39
C GLN A 523 -10.51 -86.20 -9.67
N GLN A 524 -11.08 -86.32 -10.87
CA GLN A 524 -11.90 -87.49 -11.24
C GLN A 524 -11.03 -88.75 -11.39
N PHE A 525 -9.88 -88.67 -12.08
CA PHE A 525 -8.96 -89.81 -12.17
C PHE A 525 -8.49 -90.29 -10.78
N GLU A 526 -8.22 -89.38 -9.85
CA GLU A 526 -7.78 -89.75 -8.51
C GLU A 526 -8.91 -90.39 -7.66
N LYS A 527 -10.18 -90.04 -7.92
CA LYS A 527 -11.35 -90.71 -7.33
C LYS A 527 -11.58 -92.10 -7.92
N GLU A 528 -11.51 -92.25 -9.26
CA GLU A 528 -11.60 -93.55 -9.92
C GLU A 528 -10.50 -94.51 -9.44
N ARG A 529 -9.27 -93.99 -9.27
CA ARG A 529 -8.14 -94.74 -8.70
C ARG A 529 -8.46 -95.28 -7.30
N LEU A 530 -9.03 -94.46 -6.42
CA LEU A 530 -9.41 -94.86 -5.07
C LEU A 530 -10.56 -95.88 -5.07
N SER A 531 -11.61 -95.68 -5.88
CA SER A 531 -12.73 -96.65 -5.93
C SER A 531 -12.32 -98.01 -6.48
N LEU A 532 -11.36 -98.07 -7.41
CA LEU A 532 -10.77 -99.32 -7.89
C LEU A 532 -9.91 -100.00 -6.81
N GLU A 533 -9.21 -99.22 -5.99
CA GLU A 533 -8.47 -99.72 -4.83
C GLU A 533 -9.43 -100.30 -3.76
N GLU A 534 -10.57 -99.66 -3.51
CA GLU A 534 -11.62 -100.13 -2.60
C GLU A 534 -12.30 -101.42 -3.12
N GLN A 535 -12.72 -101.47 -4.39
CA GLN A 535 -13.29 -102.67 -5.01
C GLN A 535 -12.33 -103.87 -4.92
N LYS A 536 -11.03 -103.63 -5.08
CA LYS A 536 -9.96 -104.63 -4.90
C LYS A 536 -9.84 -105.12 -3.45
N THR A 537 -10.11 -104.28 -2.45
CA THR A 537 -10.19 -104.74 -1.04
C THR A 537 -11.46 -105.55 -0.77
N LEU A 538 -12.61 -105.15 -1.34
CA LEU A 538 -13.88 -105.87 -1.16
C LEU A 538 -13.84 -107.27 -1.81
N LEU A 539 -13.26 -107.39 -3.01
CA LEU A 539 -13.02 -108.69 -3.67
C LEU A 539 -12.03 -109.57 -2.90
N SER A 540 -11.11 -108.97 -2.14
CA SER A 540 -10.21 -109.73 -1.26
C SER A 540 -10.97 -110.29 -0.06
N GLN A 541 -11.83 -109.47 0.58
CA GLN A 541 -12.69 -109.91 1.67
C GLN A 541 -13.64 -111.04 1.24
N GLN A 542 -14.30 -110.92 0.09
CA GLN A 542 -15.18 -111.97 -0.43
C GLN A 542 -14.43 -113.29 -0.73
N LEU A 543 -13.15 -113.22 -1.15
CA LEU A 543 -12.32 -114.41 -1.32
C LEU A 543 -11.96 -115.07 0.02
N ASP A 544 -11.77 -114.29 1.09
CA ASP A 544 -11.49 -114.79 2.43
C ASP A 544 -12.75 -115.32 3.13
N GLU A 545 -13.91 -114.67 2.99
CA GLU A 545 -15.22 -115.19 3.41
C GLU A 545 -15.52 -116.54 2.74
N MET A 546 -15.28 -116.67 1.43
CA MET A 546 -15.42 -117.94 0.71
C MET A 546 -14.42 -119.01 1.17
N ARG A 547 -13.24 -118.63 1.68
CA ARG A 547 -12.28 -119.56 2.31
C ARG A 547 -12.76 -120.01 3.70
N GLU A 548 -13.35 -119.13 4.50
CA GLU A 548 -13.96 -119.48 5.79
C GLU A 548 -15.22 -120.35 5.62
N GLU A 549 -16.05 -120.09 4.60
CA GLU A 549 -17.15 -120.99 4.23
C GLU A 549 -16.65 -122.38 3.79
N LEU A 550 -15.63 -122.46 2.93
CA LEU A 550 -15.10 -123.75 2.48
C LEU A 550 -14.42 -124.52 3.62
N THR A 551 -13.74 -123.85 4.56
CA THR A 551 -13.10 -124.50 5.72
C THR A 551 -14.06 -124.80 6.89
N SER A 552 -15.25 -124.21 6.92
CA SER A 552 -16.34 -124.67 7.80
C SER A 552 -17.09 -125.85 7.19
N LYS A 553 -17.37 -125.83 5.89
CA LYS A 553 -17.95 -126.97 5.15
C LYS A 553 -17.04 -128.21 5.16
N LEU A 554 -15.72 -128.01 5.10
CA LEU A 554 -14.73 -129.10 5.27
C LEU A 554 -14.79 -129.71 6.68
N ARG A 555 -14.80 -128.88 7.74
CA ARG A 555 -14.94 -129.36 9.14
C ARG A 555 -16.22 -130.17 9.36
N ALA A 556 -17.35 -129.71 8.82
CA ALA A 556 -18.61 -130.45 8.90
C ALA A 556 -18.55 -131.82 8.19
N ALA A 557 -17.80 -131.93 7.09
CA ALA A 557 -17.55 -133.20 6.40
C ALA A 557 -16.61 -134.13 7.19
N ASP A 558 -15.56 -133.59 7.81
CA ASP A 558 -14.64 -134.35 8.68
C ASP A 558 -15.36 -134.90 9.92
N GLU A 559 -16.24 -134.12 10.55
CA GLU A 559 -17.09 -134.55 11.67
C GLU A 559 -18.06 -135.69 11.27
N GLU A 560 -18.64 -135.62 10.07
CA GLU A 560 -19.52 -136.67 9.53
C GLU A 560 -18.74 -137.97 9.20
N VAL A 561 -17.52 -137.85 8.68
CA VAL A 561 -16.60 -138.99 8.48
C VAL A 561 -16.21 -139.63 9.81
N ILE A 562 -15.95 -138.84 10.86
CA ILE A 562 -15.70 -139.35 12.21
C ILE A 562 -16.91 -140.12 12.75
N ARG A 563 -18.15 -139.69 12.46
CA ARG A 563 -19.36 -140.44 12.85
C ARG A 563 -19.44 -141.79 12.12
N LEU A 564 -19.27 -141.79 10.79
CA LEU A 564 -19.35 -143.02 9.98
C LEU A 564 -18.27 -144.06 10.36
N GLN A 565 -17.06 -143.61 10.71
CA GLN A 565 -16.00 -144.50 11.21
C GLN A 565 -16.33 -145.16 12.57
N GLN A 566 -17.25 -144.60 13.37
CA GLN A 566 -17.73 -145.22 14.61
C GLN A 566 -18.83 -146.26 14.39
N GLU A 567 -19.50 -146.23 13.24
CA GLU A 567 -20.52 -147.23 12.86
C GLU A 567 -19.87 -148.46 12.20
N VAL A 568 -18.90 -148.26 11.29
CA VAL A 568 -18.17 -149.37 10.65
C VAL A 568 -17.45 -150.25 11.69
N ARG A 569 -16.85 -149.65 12.74
CA ARG A 569 -16.19 -150.37 13.85
C ARG A 569 -17.13 -151.21 14.72
N LYS A 570 -18.44 -151.27 14.43
CA LYS A 570 -19.42 -152.16 15.07
C LYS A 570 -19.91 -153.29 14.14
N GLY A 571 -19.42 -153.36 12.89
CA GLY A 571 -19.91 -154.29 11.88
C GLY A 571 -18.98 -155.46 11.51
N GLU A 572 -17.74 -155.47 12.00
CA GLU A 572 -16.69 -156.38 11.49
C GLU A 572 -16.45 -157.66 12.33
N GLU A 573 -17.31 -157.97 13.32
CA GLU A 573 -17.11 -159.14 14.22
C GLU A 573 -17.74 -160.46 13.74
N ASP A 574 -18.53 -160.49 12.64
CA ASP A 574 -19.45 -161.61 12.33
C ASP A 574 -19.28 -162.27 10.93
N PHE A 575 -18.87 -163.56 10.96
CA PHE A 575 -19.04 -164.66 9.97
C PHE A 575 -18.16 -164.85 8.70
N GLY A 576 -17.84 -166.14 8.47
CA GLY A 576 -17.51 -166.76 7.17
C GLY A 576 -17.29 -168.29 7.27
N ALA A 577 -17.71 -169.11 6.28
CA ALA A 577 -17.39 -170.56 6.19
C ALA A 577 -17.75 -171.27 4.84
N ALA A 578 -16.90 -172.26 4.47
CA ALA A 578 -17.19 -173.55 3.77
C ALA A 578 -17.26 -173.69 2.21
N GLU A 579 -16.91 -174.90 1.73
CA GLU A 579 -16.73 -175.37 0.33
C GLU A 579 -17.09 -176.88 0.16
N GLY A 580 -17.18 -177.41 -1.09
CA GLY A 580 -16.62 -178.76 -1.41
C GLY A 580 -17.39 -179.81 -2.26
N GLN A 581 -16.58 -180.67 -2.95
CA GLN A 581 -16.85 -182.03 -3.53
C GLN A 581 -17.55 -182.13 -4.92
N ILE A 582 -17.01 -182.72 -6.02
CA ILE A 582 -16.37 -184.05 -6.35
C ILE A 582 -17.44 -185.12 -6.68
N SER A 583 -17.69 -185.65 -7.90
CA SER A 583 -16.94 -186.13 -9.09
C SER A 583 -16.49 -187.62 -9.05
N THR A 584 -17.08 -188.50 -9.88
CA THR A 584 -16.58 -189.86 -10.26
C THR A 584 -17.49 -190.53 -11.33
N LEU A 585 -17.17 -191.78 -11.73
CA LEU A 585 -17.98 -192.71 -12.55
C LEU A 585 -18.20 -192.33 -14.03
N LYS A 586 -17.14 -192.46 -14.84
CA LYS A 586 -17.13 -192.05 -16.27
C LYS A 586 -16.84 -193.17 -17.29
N GLU A 587 -16.74 -194.43 -16.85
CA GLU A 587 -15.98 -195.48 -17.58
C GLU A 587 -16.79 -196.73 -17.98
N ALA A 588 -18.07 -196.81 -17.64
CA ALA A 588 -18.88 -198.01 -17.89
C ALA A 588 -19.49 -198.10 -19.31
N GLN A 589 -19.52 -197.00 -20.07
CA GLN A 589 -20.45 -196.84 -21.21
C GLN A 589 -19.87 -197.26 -22.57
N ASP A 590 -18.55 -197.41 -22.71
CA ASP A 590 -17.90 -197.55 -24.03
C ASP A 590 -18.34 -198.80 -24.83
N LYS A 591 -18.87 -199.83 -24.16
CA LYS A 591 -19.41 -201.04 -24.82
C LYS A 591 -20.82 -200.88 -25.39
N LEU A 592 -21.49 -199.75 -25.13
CA LEU A 592 -22.77 -199.39 -25.78
C LEU A 592 -22.55 -198.55 -27.06
N LEU A 593 -21.31 -198.21 -27.43
CA LEU A 593 -21.03 -197.29 -28.53
C LEU A 593 -21.37 -197.84 -29.93
N GLU A 594 -21.27 -199.16 -30.14
CA GLU A 594 -21.42 -199.76 -31.48
C GLU A 594 -22.89 -199.93 -31.91
N GLU A 595 -23.76 -200.44 -31.03
CA GLU A 595 -25.22 -200.48 -31.30
C GLU A 595 -25.84 -199.08 -31.38
N LEU A 596 -25.20 -198.10 -30.72
CA LEU A 596 -25.56 -196.69 -30.80
C LEU A 596 -25.29 -196.09 -32.20
N ASP A 597 -24.39 -196.63 -33.03
CA ASP A 597 -24.14 -196.08 -34.38
C ASP A 597 -25.26 -196.35 -35.40
N ALA A 598 -25.97 -197.48 -35.27
CA ALA A 598 -27.16 -197.76 -36.08
C ALA A 598 -28.33 -196.83 -35.73
N THR A 599 -28.48 -196.45 -34.46
CA THR A 599 -29.53 -195.53 -34.01
C THR A 599 -29.16 -194.06 -34.23
N ARG A 600 -27.87 -193.69 -34.07
CA ARG A 600 -27.32 -192.37 -34.46
C ARG A 600 -27.66 -192.01 -35.91
N ALA A 601 -27.76 -192.98 -36.83
CA ALA A 601 -28.12 -192.72 -38.23
C ALA A 601 -29.50 -192.06 -38.38
N ARG A 602 -30.54 -192.61 -37.73
CA ARG A 602 -31.90 -192.05 -37.77
C ARG A 602 -32.02 -190.80 -36.88
N LEU A 603 -31.26 -190.76 -35.78
CA LEU A 603 -31.18 -189.58 -34.91
C LEU A 603 -30.64 -188.35 -35.67
N ARG A 604 -29.67 -188.53 -36.59
CA ARG A 604 -29.14 -187.45 -37.45
C ARG A 604 -30.23 -186.81 -38.31
N GLU A 605 -31.13 -187.58 -38.90
CA GLU A 605 -32.23 -187.05 -39.73
C GLU A 605 -33.22 -186.21 -38.90
N THR A 606 -33.64 -186.71 -37.74
CA THR A 606 -34.47 -185.92 -36.81
C THR A 606 -33.73 -184.71 -36.23
N SER A 607 -32.43 -184.84 -35.98
CA SER A 607 -31.57 -183.76 -35.50
C SER A 607 -31.43 -182.65 -36.53
N ASN A 608 -31.33 -182.97 -37.82
CA ASN A 608 -31.24 -181.98 -38.89
C ASN A 608 -32.50 -181.13 -38.97
N LEU A 609 -33.69 -181.75 -38.85
CA LEU A 609 -34.97 -181.02 -38.84
C LEU A 609 -35.10 -180.13 -37.59
N LEU A 610 -34.67 -180.63 -36.43
CA LEU A 610 -34.68 -179.88 -35.16
C LEU A 610 -33.68 -178.70 -35.21
N THR A 611 -32.51 -178.90 -35.83
CA THR A 611 -31.51 -177.85 -36.07
C THR A 611 -32.05 -176.77 -37.01
N ALA A 612 -32.81 -177.13 -38.05
CA ALA A 612 -33.45 -176.17 -38.93
C ALA A 612 -34.47 -175.29 -38.19
N LEU A 613 -35.35 -175.90 -37.38
CA LEU A 613 -36.32 -175.17 -36.56
C LEU A 613 -35.65 -174.33 -35.44
N GLN A 614 -34.51 -174.78 -34.90
CA GLN A 614 -33.68 -173.94 -34.03
C GLN A 614 -33.07 -172.75 -34.77
N GLY A 615 -32.62 -172.93 -36.02
CA GLY A 615 -32.14 -171.85 -36.88
C GLY A 615 -33.22 -170.80 -37.20
N GLU A 616 -34.45 -171.24 -37.45
CA GLU A 616 -35.60 -170.34 -37.62
C GLU A 616 -35.95 -169.60 -36.31
N LEU A 617 -35.94 -170.29 -35.16
CA LEU A 617 -36.16 -169.66 -33.86
C LEU A 617 -35.05 -168.66 -33.49
N GLU A 618 -33.78 -168.99 -33.77
CA GLU A 618 -32.66 -168.08 -33.54
C GLU A 618 -32.66 -166.89 -34.50
N THR A 619 -33.02 -167.07 -35.78
CA THR A 619 -33.11 -165.94 -36.72
C THR A 619 -34.27 -165.01 -36.37
N GLN A 620 -35.42 -165.54 -35.91
CA GLN A 620 -36.48 -164.70 -35.34
C GLN A 620 -36.04 -163.97 -34.07
N LYS A 621 -35.34 -164.64 -33.13
CA LYS A 621 -34.76 -163.97 -31.95
C LYS A 621 -33.80 -162.84 -32.35
N ARG A 622 -32.82 -163.10 -33.21
CA ARG A 622 -31.87 -162.10 -33.72
C ARG A 622 -32.58 -160.94 -34.43
N GLN A 623 -33.65 -161.19 -35.18
CA GLN A 623 -34.47 -160.14 -35.80
C GLN A 623 -35.26 -159.30 -34.78
N HIS A 624 -35.77 -159.91 -33.71
CA HIS A 624 -36.43 -159.19 -32.61
C HIS A 624 -35.44 -158.41 -31.74
N GLU A 625 -34.27 -158.98 -31.45
CA GLU A 625 -33.17 -158.34 -30.74
C GLU A 625 -32.62 -157.14 -31.54
N ALA A 626 -32.41 -157.28 -32.84
CA ALA A 626 -32.02 -156.17 -33.72
C ALA A 626 -33.06 -155.04 -33.72
N LYS A 627 -34.37 -155.36 -33.83
CA LYS A 627 -35.45 -154.35 -33.72
C LYS A 627 -35.51 -153.70 -32.34
N LEU A 628 -35.19 -154.43 -31.27
CA LEU A 628 -35.09 -153.91 -29.91
C LEU A 628 -33.87 -153.00 -29.71
N ILE A 629 -32.78 -153.23 -30.44
CA ILE A 629 -31.60 -152.35 -30.45
C ILE A 629 -31.92 -151.08 -31.22
N THR A 630 -32.39 -151.17 -32.48
CA THR A 630 -32.67 -149.98 -33.30
C THR A 630 -33.74 -149.08 -32.68
N THR A 631 -34.80 -149.65 -32.10
CA THR A 631 -35.82 -148.82 -31.40
C THR A 631 -35.27 -148.17 -30.14
N LYS A 632 -34.37 -148.81 -29.39
CA LYS A 632 -33.69 -148.17 -28.25
C LYS A 632 -32.71 -147.08 -28.70
N GLU A 633 -32.01 -147.27 -29.82
CA GLU A 633 -31.12 -146.27 -30.40
C GLU A 633 -31.90 -145.07 -30.94
N GLU A 634 -33.05 -145.29 -31.60
CA GLU A 634 -33.97 -144.23 -32.01
C GLU A 634 -34.56 -143.45 -30.82
N GLU A 635 -35.05 -144.12 -29.78
CA GLU A 635 -35.53 -143.44 -28.57
C GLU A 635 -34.41 -142.73 -27.82
N LYS A 636 -33.21 -143.31 -27.75
CA LYS A 636 -32.03 -142.63 -27.20
C LYS A 636 -31.70 -141.37 -28.00
N HIS A 637 -31.66 -141.44 -29.33
CA HIS A 637 -31.42 -140.26 -30.16
C HIS A 637 -32.51 -139.19 -30.03
N LYS A 638 -33.77 -139.56 -29.79
CA LYS A 638 -34.84 -138.61 -29.44
C LYS A 638 -34.58 -137.95 -28.09
N MET A 639 -34.22 -138.71 -27.06
CA MET A 639 -33.88 -138.19 -25.73
C MET A 639 -32.63 -137.30 -25.74
N ASP A 640 -31.53 -137.75 -26.37
CA ASP A 640 -30.28 -136.99 -26.53
C ASP A 640 -30.55 -135.66 -27.28
N LYS A 641 -31.41 -135.69 -28.32
CA LYS A 641 -31.84 -134.48 -29.06
C LYS A 641 -32.72 -133.56 -28.23
N MET A 642 -33.65 -134.09 -27.44
CA MET A 642 -34.48 -133.28 -26.54
C MET A 642 -33.66 -132.65 -25.41
N ALA A 643 -32.65 -133.36 -24.88
CA ALA A 643 -31.70 -132.82 -23.92
C ALA A 643 -30.91 -131.64 -24.53
N LEU A 644 -30.29 -131.82 -25.69
CA LEU A 644 -29.58 -130.75 -26.41
C LEU A 644 -30.50 -129.57 -26.76
N GLU A 645 -31.74 -129.83 -27.19
CA GLU A 645 -32.72 -128.78 -27.45
C GLU A 645 -33.15 -128.02 -26.19
N LEU A 646 -33.12 -128.64 -25.01
CA LEU A 646 -33.37 -127.97 -23.74
C LEU A 646 -32.14 -127.20 -23.27
N GLU A 647 -30.95 -127.78 -23.33
CA GLU A 647 -29.68 -127.12 -23.01
C GLU A 647 -29.46 -125.85 -23.85
N LEU A 648 -29.74 -125.91 -25.17
CA LEU A 648 -29.66 -124.76 -26.07
C LEU A 648 -30.70 -123.67 -25.73
N LYS A 649 -31.91 -124.05 -25.31
CA LYS A 649 -32.94 -123.09 -24.86
C LYS A 649 -32.54 -122.45 -23.53
N TRP A 650 -32.10 -123.25 -22.55
CA TRP A 650 -31.65 -122.77 -21.24
C TRP A 650 -30.43 -121.86 -21.35
N THR A 651 -29.41 -122.24 -22.12
CA THR A 651 -28.21 -121.41 -22.32
C THR A 651 -28.52 -120.10 -23.04
N GLU A 652 -29.40 -120.09 -24.05
CA GLU A 652 -29.80 -118.84 -24.71
C GLU A 652 -30.67 -117.96 -23.79
N THR A 653 -31.59 -118.52 -22.99
CA THR A 653 -32.32 -117.72 -21.99
C THR A 653 -31.37 -117.16 -20.92
N LEU A 654 -30.41 -117.96 -20.42
CA LEU A 654 -29.42 -117.46 -19.46
C LEU A 654 -28.59 -116.33 -20.07
N ARG A 655 -28.19 -116.46 -21.36
CA ARG A 655 -27.44 -115.45 -22.09
C ARG A 655 -28.26 -114.17 -22.32
N GLN A 656 -29.58 -114.27 -22.52
CA GLN A 656 -30.48 -113.13 -22.67
C GLN A 656 -30.70 -112.40 -21.34
N GLU A 657 -30.99 -113.11 -20.24
CA GLU A 657 -31.12 -112.46 -18.93
C GLU A 657 -29.77 -111.88 -18.46
N CYS A 658 -28.64 -112.58 -18.69
CA CYS A 658 -27.29 -112.02 -18.48
C CYS A 658 -26.98 -110.81 -19.37
N LYS A 659 -27.70 -110.62 -20.48
CA LYS A 659 -27.56 -109.43 -21.33
C LYS A 659 -28.40 -108.27 -20.78
N LYS A 660 -29.67 -108.52 -20.42
CA LYS A 660 -30.56 -107.53 -19.79
C LYS A 660 -29.98 -106.96 -18.49
N LEU A 661 -29.53 -107.82 -17.58
CA LEU A 661 -28.92 -107.39 -16.31
C LEU A 661 -27.63 -106.57 -16.51
N ARG A 662 -26.94 -106.73 -17.65
CA ARG A 662 -25.78 -105.90 -18.05
C ARG A 662 -26.15 -104.67 -18.88
N GLU A 663 -27.42 -104.50 -19.22
CA GLU A 663 -27.99 -103.31 -19.86
C GLU A 663 -28.63 -102.45 -18.78
N GLU A 664 -29.52 -103.03 -17.97
CA GLU A 664 -30.11 -102.44 -16.75
C GLU A 664 -29.02 -101.86 -15.81
N LEU A 665 -28.02 -102.65 -15.41
CA LEU A 665 -26.92 -102.15 -14.54
C LEU A 665 -26.05 -101.05 -15.19
N ARG A 666 -26.05 -100.92 -16.53
CA ARG A 666 -25.37 -99.81 -17.22
C ARG A 666 -26.25 -98.58 -17.33
N GLU A 667 -27.55 -98.77 -17.47
CA GLU A 667 -28.53 -97.68 -17.49
C GLU A 667 -28.65 -97.08 -16.09
N GLU A 668 -28.75 -97.89 -15.03
CA GLU A 668 -28.66 -97.45 -13.63
C GLU A 668 -27.33 -96.70 -13.37
N HIS A 669 -26.18 -97.25 -13.78
CA HIS A 669 -24.88 -96.58 -13.59
C HIS A 669 -24.77 -95.24 -14.35
N GLU A 670 -25.29 -95.12 -15.57
CA GLU A 670 -25.29 -93.84 -16.30
C GLU A 670 -26.34 -92.86 -15.75
N GLU A 671 -27.47 -93.32 -15.20
CA GLU A 671 -28.44 -92.49 -14.48
C GLU A 671 -27.87 -91.97 -13.16
N GLU A 672 -27.24 -92.82 -12.34
CA GLU A 672 -26.55 -92.41 -11.11
C GLU A 672 -25.41 -91.43 -11.42
N LYS A 673 -24.61 -91.70 -12.45
CA LYS A 673 -23.51 -90.83 -12.92
C LYS A 673 -24.02 -89.48 -13.44
N THR A 674 -25.10 -89.46 -14.21
CA THR A 674 -25.68 -88.18 -14.69
C THR A 674 -26.37 -87.40 -13.57
N ALA A 675 -27.02 -88.08 -12.61
CA ALA A 675 -27.55 -87.45 -11.41
C ALA A 675 -26.43 -86.87 -10.52
N ALA A 676 -25.35 -87.61 -10.30
CA ALA A 676 -24.17 -87.16 -9.54
C ALA A 676 -23.47 -85.98 -10.23
N LEU A 677 -23.32 -86.00 -11.56
CA LEU A 677 -22.78 -84.88 -12.32
C LEU A 677 -23.70 -83.64 -12.26
N ALA A 678 -25.02 -83.82 -12.29
CA ALA A 678 -25.98 -82.73 -12.14
C ALA A 678 -25.94 -82.10 -10.72
N GLN A 679 -25.89 -82.92 -9.67
CA GLN A 679 -25.72 -82.44 -8.29
C GLN A 679 -24.37 -81.75 -8.09
N LEU A 680 -23.28 -82.30 -8.63
CA LEU A 680 -21.96 -81.68 -8.59
C LEU A 680 -21.95 -80.32 -9.32
N ALA A 681 -22.60 -80.23 -10.49
CA ALA A 681 -22.76 -78.97 -11.22
C ALA A 681 -23.58 -77.94 -10.40
N GLN A 682 -24.65 -78.36 -9.74
CA GLN A 682 -25.48 -77.49 -8.90
C GLN A 682 -24.71 -77.00 -7.66
N SER A 683 -23.94 -77.85 -6.98
CA SER A 683 -23.07 -77.45 -5.86
C SER A 683 -22.00 -76.46 -6.35
N LYS A 684 -21.33 -76.79 -7.46
CA LYS A 684 -20.33 -75.94 -8.12
C LYS A 684 -20.88 -74.56 -8.51
N GLU A 685 -22.14 -74.47 -8.96
CA GLU A 685 -22.80 -73.21 -9.26
C GLU A 685 -23.17 -72.43 -7.98
N GLN A 686 -23.68 -73.09 -6.93
CA GLN A 686 -23.97 -72.45 -5.64
C GLN A 686 -22.70 -71.95 -4.93
N GLU A 687 -21.62 -72.72 -4.97
CA GLU A 687 -20.28 -72.32 -4.49
C GLU A 687 -19.73 -71.16 -5.33
N GLN A 688 -19.86 -71.20 -6.66
CA GLN A 688 -19.40 -70.11 -7.52
C GLN A 688 -20.23 -68.84 -7.30
N ASN A 689 -21.54 -68.94 -7.06
CA ASN A 689 -22.41 -67.78 -6.80
C ASN A 689 -22.17 -67.19 -5.41
N SER A 690 -22.09 -68.01 -4.35
CA SER A 690 -21.73 -67.54 -3.00
C SER A 690 -20.31 -66.97 -2.95
N ALA A 691 -19.34 -67.54 -3.67
CA ALA A 691 -18.02 -66.96 -3.85
C ALA A 691 -18.08 -65.61 -4.59
N ARG A 692 -18.82 -65.51 -5.70
CA ARG A 692 -19.05 -64.25 -6.44
C ARG A 692 -19.65 -63.19 -5.53
N GLU A 693 -20.69 -63.49 -4.77
CA GLU A 693 -21.27 -62.55 -3.81
C GLU A 693 -20.27 -62.15 -2.70
N SER A 694 -19.46 -63.09 -2.19
CA SER A 694 -18.45 -62.77 -1.18
C SER A 694 -17.35 -61.84 -1.71
N TRP A 695 -17.02 -61.94 -3.00
CA TRP A 695 -16.10 -61.03 -3.68
C TRP A 695 -16.77 -59.71 -4.07
N GLN A 696 -18.05 -59.74 -4.45
CA GLN A 696 -18.83 -58.52 -4.70
C GLN A 696 -18.91 -57.68 -3.43
N ARG A 697 -19.30 -58.27 -2.29
CA ARG A 697 -19.29 -57.59 -0.98
C ARG A 697 -17.93 -56.98 -0.66
N LYS A 698 -16.82 -57.73 -0.84
CA LYS A 698 -15.46 -57.19 -0.65
C LYS A 698 -15.10 -56.05 -1.62
N VAL A 699 -15.58 -56.09 -2.87
CA VAL A 699 -15.41 -55.00 -3.84
C VAL A 699 -16.22 -53.78 -3.42
N ASP A 700 -17.46 -53.97 -2.94
CA ASP A 700 -18.33 -52.92 -2.44
C ASP A 700 -17.74 -52.29 -1.16
N ASP A 701 -17.26 -53.09 -0.19
CA ASP A 701 -16.53 -52.67 1.01
C ASP A 701 -15.28 -51.84 0.66
N LEU A 702 -14.53 -52.25 -0.37
CA LEU A 702 -13.34 -51.54 -0.84
C LEU A 702 -13.69 -50.26 -1.60
N LEU A 703 -14.79 -50.24 -2.35
CA LEU A 703 -15.31 -49.04 -3.01
C LEU A 703 -15.82 -48.01 -1.98
N GLU A 704 -16.42 -48.47 -0.87
CA GLU A 704 -16.85 -47.63 0.24
C GLU A 704 -15.65 -47.10 1.07
N GLN A 705 -14.63 -47.93 1.31
CA GLN A 705 -13.36 -47.45 1.86
C GLN A 705 -12.68 -46.42 0.95
N ILE A 706 -12.71 -46.63 -0.37
CA ILE A 706 -12.18 -45.67 -1.35
C ILE A 706 -13.04 -44.38 -1.38
N SER A 707 -14.36 -44.45 -1.19
CA SER A 707 -15.21 -43.25 -1.13
C SER A 707 -14.96 -42.44 0.15
N LEU A 708 -14.84 -43.11 1.31
CA LEU A 708 -14.46 -42.50 2.59
C LEU A 708 -13.06 -41.86 2.54
N LEU A 709 -12.08 -42.53 1.92
CA LEU A 709 -10.73 -41.98 1.72
C LEU A 709 -10.73 -40.77 0.78
N LYS A 710 -11.52 -40.80 -0.32
CA LYS A 710 -11.71 -39.64 -1.20
C LYS A 710 -12.34 -38.47 -0.46
N GLN A 711 -13.41 -38.72 0.30
CA GLN A 711 -14.13 -37.68 1.04
C GLN A 711 -13.27 -37.08 2.18
N SER A 712 -12.44 -37.90 2.83
CA SER A 712 -11.42 -37.44 3.78
C SER A 712 -10.33 -36.59 3.11
N LEU A 713 -9.86 -36.99 1.93
CA LEU A 713 -8.93 -36.20 1.11
C LEU A 713 -9.54 -34.89 0.65
N GLU A 714 -10.78 -34.86 0.14
CA GLU A 714 -11.49 -33.63 -0.23
C GLU A 714 -11.73 -32.71 0.98
N MET A 715 -11.98 -33.28 2.17
CA MET A 715 -12.06 -32.51 3.40
C MET A 715 -10.70 -31.89 3.78
N GLN A 716 -9.59 -32.62 3.67
CA GLN A 716 -8.25 -32.05 3.91
C GLN A 716 -7.83 -31.05 2.83
N LEU A 717 -8.23 -31.26 1.58
CA LEU A 717 -7.93 -30.38 0.45
C LEU A 717 -8.74 -29.07 0.57
N SER A 718 -10.02 -29.14 0.94
CA SER A 718 -10.81 -27.93 1.25
C SER A 718 -10.33 -27.21 2.52
N GLN A 719 -9.93 -27.91 3.58
CA GLN A 719 -9.33 -27.30 4.79
C GLN A 719 -7.99 -26.60 4.49
N SER A 720 -7.10 -27.22 3.72
CA SER A 720 -5.84 -26.60 3.32
C SER A 720 -6.05 -25.46 2.32
N GLN A 721 -7.03 -25.55 1.43
CA GLN A 721 -7.43 -24.46 0.54
C GLN A 721 -8.04 -23.28 1.31
N SER A 722 -8.88 -23.51 2.34
CA SER A 722 -9.42 -22.43 3.18
C SER A 722 -8.33 -21.77 4.01
N SER A 723 -7.36 -22.56 4.51
CA SER A 723 -6.18 -22.04 5.23
C SER A 723 -5.29 -21.20 4.30
N LEU A 724 -5.09 -21.63 3.05
CA LEU A 724 -4.39 -20.88 2.02
C LEU A 724 -5.12 -19.56 1.68
N GLN A 725 -6.44 -19.58 1.56
CA GLN A 725 -7.26 -18.38 1.32
C GLN A 725 -7.18 -17.39 2.49
N GLN A 726 -7.23 -17.87 3.73
CA GLN A 726 -7.04 -17.03 4.93
C GLN A 726 -5.65 -16.39 4.95
N LEU A 727 -4.59 -17.15 4.67
CA LEU A 727 -3.22 -16.64 4.61
C LEU A 727 -3.00 -15.66 3.44
N GLN A 728 -3.59 -15.94 2.27
CA GLN A 728 -3.61 -15.00 1.14
C GLN A 728 -4.35 -13.70 1.49
N HIS A 729 -5.45 -13.78 2.26
CA HIS A 729 -6.16 -12.60 2.73
C HIS A 729 -5.33 -11.81 3.74
N GLN A 730 -4.67 -12.46 4.70
CA GLN A 730 -3.73 -11.82 5.63
C GLN A 730 -2.60 -11.10 4.87
N PHE A 731 -1.94 -11.76 3.91
CA PHE A 731 -0.93 -11.10 3.07
C PHE A 731 -1.51 -9.97 2.19
N SER A 732 -2.79 -10.00 1.81
CA SER A 732 -3.44 -8.87 1.14
C SER A 732 -3.63 -7.68 2.08
N GLN A 733 -4.09 -7.92 3.32
CA GLN A 733 -4.25 -6.91 4.36
C GLN A 733 -2.90 -6.28 4.76
N GLU A 734 -1.86 -7.10 4.96
CA GLU A 734 -0.50 -6.60 5.26
C GLU A 734 0.06 -5.75 4.12
N ARG A 735 -0.14 -6.15 2.87
CA ARG A 735 0.29 -5.36 1.70
C ARG A 735 -0.48 -4.06 1.55
N GLU A 736 -1.75 -4.01 1.93
CA GLU A 736 -2.54 -2.78 1.93
C GLU A 736 -2.16 -1.87 3.10
N HIS A 737 -1.92 -2.42 4.29
CA HIS A 737 -1.41 -1.67 5.43
C HIS A 737 -0.02 -1.07 5.15
N LEU A 738 0.91 -1.85 4.56
CA LEU A 738 2.23 -1.35 4.15
C LEU A 738 2.15 -0.31 3.02
N ARG A 739 1.18 -0.40 2.11
CA ARG A 739 0.90 0.66 1.13
C ARG A 739 0.44 1.94 1.81
N MET A 740 -0.53 1.86 2.73
CA MET A 740 -0.99 3.02 3.49
C MET A 740 0.16 3.67 4.28
N GLN A 741 1.01 2.89 4.96
CA GLN A 741 2.20 3.41 5.64
C GLN A 741 3.17 4.11 4.67
N LEU A 742 3.38 3.57 3.46
CA LEU A 742 4.22 4.20 2.44
C LEU A 742 3.61 5.50 1.89
N ASP A 743 2.30 5.54 1.66
CA ASP A 743 1.60 6.76 1.23
C ASP A 743 1.56 7.83 2.34
N GLU A 744 1.41 7.43 3.60
CA GLU A 744 1.54 8.31 4.77
C GLU A 744 2.96 8.88 4.89
N LEU A 745 4.00 8.04 4.79
CA LEU A 745 5.39 8.49 4.79
C LEU A 745 5.73 9.37 3.57
N GLN A 746 5.15 9.09 2.41
CA GLN A 746 5.33 9.90 1.20
C GLN A 746 4.64 11.27 1.32
N THR A 747 3.42 11.32 1.83
CA THR A 747 2.70 12.59 2.07
C THR A 747 3.33 13.39 3.22
N GLU A 748 3.88 12.74 4.25
CA GLU A 748 4.75 13.37 5.23
C GLU A 748 6.01 13.96 4.60
N HIS A 749 6.70 13.21 3.72
CA HIS A 749 7.89 13.71 3.03
C HIS A 749 7.56 14.93 2.15
N GLN A 750 6.45 14.88 1.40
CA GLN A 750 5.95 16.01 0.61
C GLN A 750 5.62 17.22 1.49
N ARG A 751 4.93 17.03 2.63
CA ARG A 751 4.67 18.12 3.60
C ARG A 751 5.95 18.71 4.20
N ARG A 752 6.95 17.88 4.49
CA ARG A 752 8.28 18.32 4.97
C ARG A 752 9.01 19.11 3.87
N GLN A 753 8.96 18.66 2.62
CA GLN A 753 9.53 19.35 1.46
C GLN A 753 8.84 20.69 1.19
N GLN A 754 7.51 20.75 1.26
CA GLN A 754 6.73 22.00 1.15
C GLN A 754 7.12 23.00 2.24
N ARG A 755 7.14 22.58 3.51
CA ARG A 755 7.59 23.43 4.63
C ARG A 755 9.02 23.95 4.45
N LEU A 756 9.93 23.14 3.90
CA LEU A 756 11.30 23.56 3.58
C LEU A 756 11.35 24.57 2.43
N GLN A 757 10.53 24.39 1.39
CA GLN A 757 10.39 25.33 0.27
C GLN A 757 9.77 26.66 0.73
N GLU A 758 8.76 26.61 1.59
CA GLU A 758 8.12 27.78 2.19
C GLU A 758 9.08 28.53 3.11
N ALA A 759 9.79 27.84 4.00
CA ALA A 759 10.80 28.43 4.88
C ALA A 759 11.96 29.04 4.07
N HIS A 760 12.42 28.38 3.01
CA HIS A 760 13.43 28.93 2.11
C HIS A 760 12.93 30.17 1.37
N ARG A 761 11.68 30.17 0.87
CA ARG A 761 11.06 31.35 0.24
C ARG A 761 10.97 32.51 1.22
N CYS A 762 10.52 32.27 2.45
CA CYS A 762 10.43 33.31 3.48
C CYS A 762 11.83 33.87 3.81
N ALA A 763 12.83 33.01 4.03
CA ALA A 763 14.20 33.45 4.28
C ALA A 763 14.80 34.23 3.09
N MET A 764 14.49 33.87 1.85
CA MET A 764 14.87 34.65 0.67
C MET A 764 14.18 36.02 0.65
N GLN A 765 12.88 36.09 0.95
CA GLN A 765 12.13 37.35 1.05
C GLN A 765 12.66 38.24 2.18
N ASP A 766 12.99 37.68 3.35
CA ASP A 766 13.59 38.41 4.47
C ASP A 766 14.98 38.97 4.11
N MET A 767 15.80 38.19 3.39
CA MET A 767 17.11 38.63 2.88
C MET A 767 17.00 39.67 1.76
N GLU A 768 15.99 39.59 0.90
CA GLU A 768 15.67 40.60 -0.10
C GLU A 768 15.18 41.89 0.56
N HIS A 769 14.30 41.80 1.56
CA HIS A 769 13.87 42.95 2.35
C HIS A 769 14.98 43.54 3.20
N ALA A 770 15.93 42.74 3.72
CA ALA A 770 17.14 43.23 4.36
C ALA A 770 17.97 44.05 3.38
N ARG A 771 18.31 43.48 2.22
CA ARG A 771 19.03 44.20 1.14
C ARG A 771 18.31 45.46 0.66
N GLN A 772 16.98 45.46 0.60
CA GLN A 772 16.19 46.65 0.27
C GLN A 772 16.23 47.73 1.36
N ARG A 773 16.35 47.35 2.64
CA ARG A 773 16.61 48.29 3.73
C ARG A 773 18.04 48.82 3.62
N ASP A 774 19.04 47.94 3.51
CA ASP A 774 20.46 48.31 3.39
C ASP A 774 20.71 49.26 2.19
N LEU A 775 20.07 49.02 1.05
CA LEU A 775 20.14 49.90 -0.12
C LEU A 775 19.48 51.27 0.14
N LYS A 776 18.31 51.32 0.79
CA LYS A 776 17.67 52.58 1.18
C LYS A 776 18.52 53.36 2.19
N ASP A 777 19.04 52.69 3.20
CA ASP A 777 19.99 53.22 4.17
C ASP A 777 21.22 53.81 3.48
N LEU A 778 21.80 53.13 2.48
CA LEU A 778 22.94 53.61 1.70
C LEU A 778 22.57 54.80 0.81
N GLU A 779 21.43 54.75 0.12
CA GLU A 779 20.93 55.89 -0.66
C GLU A 779 20.64 57.10 0.22
N GLU A 780 20.05 56.91 1.40
CA GLU A 780 19.76 57.98 2.35
C GLU A 780 21.04 58.55 2.94
N ARG A 781 22.03 57.73 3.31
CA ARG A 781 23.36 58.20 3.73
C ARG A 781 24.05 58.98 2.61
N LEU A 782 23.96 58.52 1.36
CA LEU A 782 24.49 59.24 0.20
C LEU A 782 23.78 60.58 -0.03
N ARG A 783 22.44 60.62 0.04
CA ARG A 783 21.62 61.84 -0.04
C ARG A 783 21.97 62.83 1.07
N HIS A 784 22.13 62.37 2.31
CA HIS A 784 22.57 63.21 3.43
C HIS A 784 24.01 63.70 3.24
N HIS A 785 24.92 62.86 2.76
CA HIS A 785 26.31 63.25 2.48
C HIS A 785 26.37 64.33 1.40
N HIS A 786 25.73 64.12 0.24
CA HIS A 786 25.63 65.13 -0.82
C HIS A 786 24.90 66.40 -0.37
N HIS A 787 23.90 66.30 0.52
CA HIS A 787 23.26 67.48 1.10
C HIS A 787 24.23 68.26 2.01
N ALA A 788 25.04 67.58 2.81
CA ALA A 788 26.07 68.20 3.66
C ALA A 788 27.26 68.76 2.85
N GLU A 789 27.65 68.11 1.75
CA GLU A 789 28.62 68.63 0.78
C GLU A 789 28.08 69.89 0.09
N LEU A 790 26.81 69.89 -0.35
CA LEU A 790 26.18 71.06 -0.93
C LEU A 790 25.95 72.18 0.09
N GLN A 791 25.69 71.86 1.36
CA GLN A 791 25.63 72.85 2.45
C GLN A 791 27.01 73.46 2.71
N SER A 792 28.06 72.65 2.90
CA SER A 792 29.41 73.16 3.18
C SER A 792 30.00 73.92 1.98
N LEU A 793 29.71 73.52 0.74
CA LEU A 793 30.04 74.28 -0.46
C LEU A 793 29.27 75.61 -0.55
N ARG A 794 27.98 75.63 -0.20
CA ARG A 794 27.19 76.88 -0.12
C ARG A 794 27.70 77.79 1.00
N GLU A 795 28.14 77.25 2.12
CA GLU A 795 28.73 78.02 3.22
C GLU A 795 30.11 78.55 2.86
N ALA A 796 30.96 77.76 2.20
CA ALA A 796 32.23 78.22 1.66
C ALA A 796 32.04 79.31 0.58
N HIS A 797 31.05 79.19 -0.30
CA HIS A 797 30.68 80.25 -1.23
C HIS A 797 30.11 81.48 -0.52
N ARG A 798 29.28 81.32 0.53
CA ARG A 798 28.77 82.43 1.33
C ARG A 798 29.92 83.18 2.03
N GLN A 799 30.84 82.44 2.65
CA GLN A 799 32.04 82.99 3.28
C GLN A 799 32.93 83.69 2.25
N SER A 800 33.15 83.10 1.08
CA SER A 800 33.91 83.71 -0.02
C SER A 800 33.26 85.01 -0.53
N ILE A 801 31.94 85.04 -0.68
CA ILE A 801 31.17 86.24 -1.03
C ILE A 801 31.21 87.27 0.10
N GLU A 802 31.19 86.86 1.38
CA GLU A 802 31.35 87.75 2.52
C GLU A 802 32.77 88.34 2.60
N THR A 803 33.83 87.56 2.31
CA THR A 803 35.20 88.09 2.23
C THR A 803 35.40 89.00 1.02
N LEU A 804 34.82 88.68 -0.15
CA LEU A 804 34.88 89.54 -1.33
C LEU A 804 34.10 90.84 -1.12
N LYS A 805 32.96 90.78 -0.41
CA LYS A 805 32.23 91.99 0.02
C LYS A 805 33.08 92.82 0.98
N GLN A 806 33.63 92.22 2.03
CA GLN A 806 34.51 92.92 2.99
C GLN A 806 35.74 93.52 2.30
N GLN A 807 36.35 92.84 1.33
CA GLN A 807 37.43 93.38 0.51
C GLN A 807 36.94 94.57 -0.33
N SER A 808 35.83 94.44 -1.06
CA SER A 808 35.27 95.56 -1.83
C SER A 808 34.81 96.73 -0.96
N GLU A 809 34.34 96.49 0.27
CA GLU A 809 33.96 97.51 1.25
C GLU A 809 35.20 98.19 1.85
N GLN A 810 36.30 97.45 2.06
CA GLN A 810 37.61 97.99 2.45
C GLN A 810 38.24 98.81 1.32
N GLU A 811 38.23 98.32 0.08
CA GLU A 811 38.68 99.05 -1.12
C GLU A 811 37.83 100.31 -1.36
N LEU A 812 36.51 100.23 -1.17
CA LEU A 812 35.64 101.41 -1.22
C LEU A 812 35.86 102.35 -0.02
N GLN A 813 36.35 101.87 1.12
CA GLN A 813 36.75 102.72 2.25
C GLN A 813 38.11 103.39 2.00
N THR A 814 39.11 102.68 1.46
CA THR A 814 40.39 103.30 1.08
C THR A 814 40.19 104.31 -0.04
N LEU A 815 39.43 103.98 -1.09
CA LEU A 815 39.05 104.93 -2.14
C LEU A 815 38.26 106.13 -1.61
N ARG A 816 37.43 105.96 -0.57
CA ARG A 816 36.76 107.09 0.10
C ARG A 816 37.76 107.96 0.88
N PHE A 817 38.70 107.37 1.62
CA PHE A 817 39.75 108.14 2.30
C PHE A 817 40.68 108.83 1.32
N GLU A 818 41.07 108.17 0.23
CA GLU A 818 41.88 108.72 -0.87
C GLU A 818 41.14 109.89 -1.55
N LEU A 819 39.88 109.72 -1.96
CA LEU A 819 39.08 110.80 -2.56
C LEU A 819 38.75 111.92 -1.56
N GLU A 820 38.62 111.61 -0.26
CA GLU A 820 38.49 112.62 0.78
C GLU A 820 39.79 113.39 1.02
N ASP A 821 40.95 112.74 0.96
CA ASP A 821 42.25 113.36 1.18
C ASP A 821 42.74 114.10 -0.07
N GLU A 822 42.44 113.61 -1.29
CA GLU A 822 42.48 114.38 -2.53
C GLU A 822 41.52 115.57 -2.46
N GLY A 823 40.31 115.39 -1.93
CA GLY A 823 39.35 116.46 -1.70
C GLY A 823 39.86 117.51 -0.70
N LYS A 824 40.50 117.09 0.40
CA LYS A 824 41.16 117.97 1.37
C LYS A 824 42.39 118.65 0.75
N ALA A 825 43.15 117.96 -0.11
CA ALA A 825 44.31 118.50 -0.82
C ALA A 825 43.90 119.52 -1.89
N MET A 826 42.86 119.26 -2.67
CA MET A 826 42.28 120.22 -3.62
C MET A 826 41.62 121.40 -2.89
N LEU A 827 40.95 121.18 -1.76
CA LEU A 827 40.47 122.29 -0.92
C LEU A 827 41.63 123.06 -0.28
N ALA A 828 42.77 122.43 0.00
CA ALA A 828 43.98 123.11 0.46
C ALA A 828 44.70 123.88 -0.67
N SER A 829 44.76 123.34 -1.90
CA SER A 829 45.30 124.04 -3.06
C SER A 829 44.41 125.21 -3.47
N LEU A 830 43.08 125.03 -3.54
CA LEU A 830 42.12 126.11 -3.79
C LEU A 830 42.12 127.15 -2.67
N ARG A 831 42.34 126.78 -1.40
CA ARG A 831 42.59 127.74 -0.32
C ARG A 831 43.93 128.45 -0.46
N SER A 832 44.98 127.77 -0.94
CA SER A 832 46.28 128.35 -1.20
C SER A 832 46.22 129.35 -2.37
N GLU A 833 45.56 128.98 -3.46
CA GLU A 833 45.29 129.82 -4.63
C GLU A 833 44.39 131.00 -4.26
N LEU A 834 43.31 130.79 -3.50
CA LEU A 834 42.45 131.88 -3.01
C LEU A 834 43.20 132.80 -2.04
N ASN A 835 44.10 132.27 -1.21
CA ASN A 835 44.98 133.07 -0.36
C ASN A 835 46.06 133.80 -1.16
N HIS A 836 46.55 133.23 -2.27
CA HIS A 836 47.51 133.86 -3.18
C HIS A 836 46.85 134.94 -4.04
N ILE A 837 45.61 134.74 -4.48
CA ILE A 837 44.77 135.74 -5.14
C ILE A 837 44.42 136.86 -4.15
N HIS A 838 44.05 136.54 -2.90
CA HIS A 838 43.88 137.57 -1.86
C HIS A 838 45.19 138.30 -1.54
N ALA A 839 46.32 137.61 -1.43
CA ALA A 839 47.61 138.22 -1.14
C ALA A 839 48.04 139.15 -2.28
N SER A 840 48.00 138.69 -3.53
CA SER A 840 48.33 139.49 -4.71
C SER A 840 47.34 140.63 -4.94
N ALA A 841 46.05 140.46 -4.65
CA ALA A 841 45.07 141.56 -4.66
C ALA A 841 45.32 142.57 -3.54
N ILE A 842 45.68 142.13 -2.33
CA ILE A 842 46.09 143.00 -1.23
C ILE A 842 47.41 143.71 -1.54
N GLU A 843 48.35 143.06 -2.24
CA GLU A 843 49.60 143.66 -2.68
C GLU A 843 49.39 144.64 -3.84
N HIS A 844 48.49 144.36 -4.79
CA HIS A 844 48.05 145.33 -5.79
C HIS A 844 47.35 146.54 -5.15
N LEU A 845 46.40 146.33 -4.24
CA LEU A 845 45.73 147.41 -3.51
C LEU A 845 46.71 148.22 -2.65
N ARG A 846 47.68 147.57 -2.01
CA ARG A 846 48.79 148.25 -1.31
C ARG A 846 49.66 149.03 -2.28
N HIS A 847 49.97 148.50 -3.46
CA HIS A 847 50.81 149.17 -4.45
C HIS A 847 50.11 150.39 -5.06
N SER A 848 48.83 150.25 -5.45
CA SER A 848 47.99 151.37 -5.90
C SER A 848 47.84 152.42 -4.79
N HIS A 849 47.51 152.04 -3.56
CA HIS A 849 47.47 152.99 -2.44
C HIS A 849 48.86 153.62 -2.15
N HIS A 850 49.97 152.92 -2.42
CA HIS A 850 51.31 153.51 -2.28
C HIS A 850 51.61 154.51 -3.40
N GLN A 851 51.19 154.22 -4.64
CA GLN A 851 51.29 155.13 -5.78
C GLN A 851 50.38 156.36 -5.61
N GLU A 852 49.12 156.17 -5.23
CA GLU A 852 48.15 157.24 -4.94
C GLU A 852 48.62 158.09 -3.75
N SER A 853 49.12 157.48 -2.67
CA SER A 853 49.66 158.22 -1.53
C SER A 853 50.99 158.92 -1.83
N ALA A 854 51.79 158.41 -2.79
CA ALA A 854 52.98 159.10 -3.28
C ALA A 854 52.61 160.27 -4.21
N ALA A 855 51.62 160.09 -5.10
CA ALA A 855 51.10 161.15 -5.96
C ALA A 855 50.49 162.29 -5.14
N ALA A 856 49.61 161.97 -4.19
CA ALA A 856 49.02 162.95 -3.27
C ALA A 856 50.07 163.66 -2.40
N LYS A 857 51.19 163.00 -2.05
CA LYS A 857 52.33 163.66 -1.40
C LYS A 857 53.08 164.59 -2.34
N ALA A 858 53.36 164.18 -3.58
CA ALA A 858 54.02 165.02 -4.57
C ALA A 858 53.17 166.26 -4.94
N GLU A 859 51.84 166.13 -5.01
CA GLU A 859 50.93 167.26 -5.17
C GLU A 859 50.92 168.17 -3.93
N LEU A 860 50.94 167.61 -2.72
CA LEU A 860 51.02 168.39 -1.48
C LEU A 860 52.36 169.13 -1.35
N GLU A 861 53.47 168.46 -1.68
CA GLU A 861 54.83 169.05 -1.68
C GLU A 861 54.93 170.16 -2.72
N LYS A 862 54.39 169.97 -3.93
CA LYS A 862 54.28 171.03 -4.95
C LYS A 862 53.46 172.23 -4.46
N VAL A 863 52.29 172.00 -3.85
CA VAL A 863 51.46 173.09 -3.29
C VAL A 863 52.18 173.80 -2.13
N LEU A 864 53.03 173.11 -1.38
CA LEU A 864 53.88 173.71 -0.35
C LEU A 864 55.04 174.52 -0.97
N GLU A 865 55.64 174.11 -2.08
CA GLU A 865 56.63 174.92 -2.82
C GLU A 865 56.00 176.17 -3.46
N ASP A 866 54.79 176.05 -4.02
CA ASP A 866 53.99 177.16 -4.55
C ASP A 866 53.61 178.16 -3.42
N ASN A 867 53.28 177.68 -2.22
CA ASN A 867 53.05 178.56 -1.06
C ASN A 867 54.34 179.22 -0.56
N GLN A 868 55.45 178.47 -0.45
CA GLN A 868 56.72 179.02 0.01
C GLN A 868 57.33 180.03 -0.98
N THR A 869 57.04 179.92 -2.28
CA THR A 869 57.44 180.96 -3.25
C THR A 869 56.58 182.22 -3.09
N GLN A 870 55.26 182.09 -2.92
CA GLN A 870 54.41 183.24 -2.57
C GLN A 870 54.81 183.90 -1.23
N GLU A 871 55.17 183.14 -0.19
CA GLU A 871 55.68 183.72 1.06
C GLU A 871 56.97 184.51 0.86
N ARG A 872 57.91 184.03 0.03
CA ARG A 872 59.16 184.75 -0.29
C ARG A 872 58.89 186.06 -1.02
N ASP A 873 57.98 186.07 -1.99
CA ASP A 873 57.60 187.28 -2.72
C ASP A 873 56.85 188.30 -1.83
N LEU A 874 56.00 187.83 -0.92
CA LEU A 874 55.33 188.68 0.07
C LEU A 874 56.33 189.25 1.10
N LEU A 875 57.29 188.46 1.58
CA LEU A 875 58.34 188.92 2.50
C LEU A 875 59.31 189.91 1.83
N SER A 876 59.62 189.70 0.54
CA SER A 876 60.33 190.67 -0.30
C SER A 876 59.56 192.00 -0.33
N ARG A 877 58.27 191.96 -0.67
CA ARG A 877 57.42 193.15 -0.77
C ARG A 877 57.23 193.88 0.57
N ILE A 878 57.20 193.16 1.69
CA ILE A 878 57.18 193.75 3.04
C ILE A 878 58.50 194.47 3.34
N SER A 879 59.64 193.91 2.90
CA SER A 879 60.97 194.49 3.14
C SER A 879 61.15 195.81 2.38
N GLU A 880 60.73 195.89 1.11
CA GLU A 880 60.71 197.15 0.33
C GLU A 880 59.93 198.26 1.04
N LEU A 881 58.74 197.94 1.56
CA LEU A 881 57.87 198.89 2.25
C LEU A 881 58.45 199.32 3.61
N GLN A 882 59.23 198.47 4.28
CA GLN A 882 59.93 198.83 5.52
C GLN A 882 61.10 199.81 5.28
N GLU A 883 61.85 199.67 4.19
CA GLU A 883 62.84 200.69 3.81
C GLU A 883 62.19 202.03 3.48
N GLU A 884 61.09 202.02 2.75
CA GLU A 884 60.35 203.22 2.34
C GLU A 884 59.81 204.01 3.56
N VAL A 885 59.27 203.32 4.57
CA VAL A 885 58.90 203.92 5.87
C VAL A 885 60.12 204.45 6.62
N SER A 886 61.26 203.76 6.55
CA SER A 886 62.50 204.16 7.25
C SER A 886 63.10 205.44 6.65
N ARG A 887 63.09 205.58 5.32
CA ARG A 887 63.49 206.81 4.61
C ARG A 887 62.62 208.00 5.04
N ARG A 888 61.29 207.81 5.10
CA ARG A 888 60.34 208.87 5.52
C ARG A 888 60.50 209.28 6.99
N LYS A 889 60.77 208.34 7.91
CA LYS A 889 61.09 208.64 9.31
C LYS A 889 62.33 209.54 9.47
N SER A 890 63.37 209.28 8.68
CA SER A 890 64.60 210.09 8.69
C SER A 890 64.31 211.56 8.29
N HIS A 891 63.46 211.78 7.29
CA HIS A 891 63.10 213.11 6.82
C HIS A 891 62.25 213.90 7.84
N ILE A 892 61.30 213.26 8.52
CA ILE A 892 60.48 213.90 9.57
C ILE A 892 61.37 214.41 10.71
N ALA A 893 62.33 213.61 11.17
CA ALA A 893 63.24 213.99 12.26
C ALA A 893 64.12 215.23 11.94
N GLN A 894 64.38 215.52 10.66
CA GLN A 894 65.09 216.74 10.24
C GLN A 894 64.19 217.98 10.30
N LEU A 895 62.89 217.83 10.00
CA LEU A 895 61.92 218.94 10.06
C LEU A 895 61.59 219.33 11.51
N ASP A 896 61.44 218.36 12.42
CA ASP A 896 61.20 218.62 13.85
C ASP A 896 62.30 219.48 14.50
N HIS A 897 63.55 219.32 14.06
CA HIS A 897 64.69 220.09 14.57
C HIS A 897 64.72 221.54 14.05
N GLN A 898 64.21 221.78 12.84
CA GLN A 898 64.00 223.13 12.30
C GLN A 898 62.82 223.83 12.98
N ILE A 899 61.76 223.10 13.33
CA ILE A 899 60.63 223.62 14.10
C ILE A 899 61.06 224.01 15.52
N HIS A 900 61.95 223.26 16.18
CA HIS A 900 62.48 223.63 17.49
C HIS A 900 63.26 224.96 17.48
N THR A 901 64.17 225.13 16.52
CA THR A 901 65.01 226.34 16.41
C THR A 901 64.23 227.60 16.01
N LEU A 902 63.05 227.46 15.39
CA LEU A 902 62.13 228.59 15.15
C LEU A 902 61.32 228.97 16.39
N ASN A 903 60.91 228.00 17.23
CA ASN A 903 60.06 228.27 18.40
C ASN A 903 60.77 229.08 19.51
N GLU A 904 62.08 228.88 19.72
CA GLU A 904 62.83 229.69 20.71
C GLU A 904 62.86 231.19 20.33
N ASN A 905 62.92 231.49 19.03
CA ASN A 905 62.89 232.86 18.50
C ASN A 905 61.51 233.54 18.60
N ILE A 906 60.43 232.78 18.81
CA ILE A 906 59.09 233.32 19.05
C ILE A 906 58.91 233.64 20.55
N SER A 907 59.43 232.77 21.42
CA SER A 907 59.36 232.89 22.90
C SER A 907 59.97 234.20 23.43
N THR A 908 61.00 234.73 22.77
CA THR A 908 61.63 236.02 23.11
C THR A 908 60.73 237.22 22.79
N LEU A 909 59.98 237.19 21.68
CA LEU A 909 59.11 238.28 21.24
C LEU A 909 57.77 238.35 21.99
N THR A 910 57.18 237.20 22.36
CA THR A 910 55.83 237.18 22.98
C THR A 910 55.77 237.95 24.31
N LYS A 911 56.86 237.95 25.09
CA LYS A 911 56.92 238.62 26.40
C LYS A 911 56.95 240.15 26.34
N GLU A 912 57.31 240.75 25.19
CA GLU A 912 57.27 242.20 25.03
C GLU A 912 55.85 242.73 24.77
N LEU A 913 54.95 241.87 24.28
CA LEU A 913 53.58 242.21 23.88
C LEU A 913 52.60 242.30 25.07
N GLU A 914 52.71 241.38 26.05
CA GLU A 914 51.75 241.30 27.17
C GLU A 914 51.72 242.56 28.07
N LEU A 915 52.85 243.27 28.21
CA LEU A 915 52.92 244.48 29.03
C LEU A 915 52.20 245.70 28.41
N LYS A 916 51.95 245.69 27.09
CA LYS A 916 51.15 246.72 26.41
C LYS A 916 49.65 246.42 26.47
N GLY A 917 49.27 245.14 26.50
CA GLY A 917 47.87 244.67 26.49
C GLY A 917 47.02 245.03 27.72
N LYS A 918 47.60 245.63 28.76
CA LYS A 918 46.86 246.26 29.88
C LYS A 918 46.31 247.66 29.57
N GLU A 919 46.34 248.00 28.29
CA GLU A 919 45.37 248.83 27.58
C GLU A 919 43.98 248.92 28.25
N VAL A 920 43.53 250.16 28.47
CA VAL A 920 42.15 250.71 28.35
C VAL A 920 40.91 249.98 28.90
N LEU A 921 41.03 248.84 29.60
CA LEU A 921 39.92 248.17 30.31
C LEU A 921 39.21 249.08 31.34
N LYS A 922 39.80 250.23 31.68
CA LYS A 922 39.22 251.24 32.57
C LYS A 922 38.31 252.28 31.88
N ILE A 923 38.32 252.41 30.54
CA ILE A 923 37.64 253.52 29.84
C ILE A 923 36.29 253.09 29.21
N ARG A 924 36.09 251.80 28.91
CA ARG A 924 34.90 251.34 28.16
C ARG A 924 33.68 250.96 29.02
N SER A 925 33.70 251.23 30.33
CA SER A 925 32.65 250.82 31.28
C SER A 925 31.56 251.85 31.58
N GLU A 926 31.77 253.14 31.29
CA GLU A 926 30.85 254.21 31.72
C GLU A 926 29.87 254.68 30.62
N ALA A 927 30.35 254.86 29.38
CA ALA A 927 29.72 255.76 28.41
C ALA A 927 28.61 255.19 27.50
N ASN A 928 27.90 254.13 27.92
CA ASN A 928 26.63 253.70 27.29
C ASN A 928 25.79 252.80 28.23
N GLN A 929 25.82 253.12 29.53
CA GLN A 929 25.63 252.22 30.67
C GLN A 929 24.33 251.38 30.74
N GLN A 930 23.29 251.64 29.92
CA GLN A 930 21.95 251.07 30.19
C GLN A 930 20.98 251.03 28.99
N ILE A 931 21.35 250.48 27.82
CA ILE A 931 20.38 250.25 26.70
C ILE A 931 20.58 248.89 25.99
N ARG A 932 20.00 247.74 26.40
CA ARG A 932 19.64 247.22 27.74
C ARG A 932 19.45 245.67 27.67
N HIS A 933 20.48 244.85 27.98
CA HIS A 933 20.49 243.35 28.01
C HIS A 933 20.13 242.60 26.68
N CYS A 934 20.87 241.63 26.14
CA CYS A 934 22.22 241.10 26.40
C CYS A 934 22.79 240.42 25.12
N LEU A 935 24.08 240.65 24.82
CA LEU A 935 25.10 239.93 23.99
C LEU A 935 24.65 238.98 22.82
N PHE A 936 25.10 239.02 21.55
CA PHE A 936 26.41 239.32 20.88
C PHE A 936 27.46 238.16 21.00
N SER A 937 28.22 237.69 19.98
CA SER A 937 28.17 237.74 18.48
C SER A 937 29.29 236.84 17.86
N CYS A 938 29.25 236.60 16.53
CA CYS A 938 30.33 236.22 15.55
C CYS A 938 31.28 234.99 15.83
N GLU A 939 31.86 234.24 14.87
CA GLU A 939 32.15 234.35 13.41
C GLU A 939 33.56 234.91 13.03
N LEU A 940 34.15 234.40 11.91
CA LEU A 940 35.44 234.75 11.26
C LEU A 940 36.74 234.33 12.02
N ASP A 941 37.93 234.08 11.44
CA ASP A 941 38.45 233.89 10.05
C ASP A 941 39.84 233.16 10.14
N GLY A 942 40.59 232.77 9.09
CA GLY A 942 40.35 232.74 7.63
C GLY A 942 41.63 232.93 6.76
N MET A 943 41.99 231.92 5.92
CA MET A 943 42.91 232.03 4.74
C MET A 943 44.41 232.38 5.00
N LYS A 944 45.45 232.18 4.13
CA LYS A 944 45.72 231.91 2.67
C LYS A 944 47.23 231.48 2.55
N GLU A 945 47.94 231.06 1.48
CA GLU A 945 47.74 230.57 0.07
C GLU A 945 49.10 229.98 -0.48
N GLU A 946 49.23 229.73 -1.80
CA GLU A 946 50.48 229.75 -2.64
C GLU A 946 51.56 228.60 -2.50
N ILE A 947 52.30 228.10 -3.54
CA ILE A 947 52.27 228.27 -5.02
C ILE A 947 53.11 227.17 -5.82
N CYS A 948 52.93 227.09 -7.16
CA CYS A 948 53.84 226.58 -8.25
C CYS A 948 54.02 225.08 -8.70
N PHE A 949 53.73 224.84 -10.01
CA PHE A 949 54.47 224.08 -11.07
C PHE A 949 54.68 222.53 -11.01
N SER A 950 54.83 221.74 -12.12
CA SER A 950 54.46 221.84 -13.56
C SER A 950 54.80 220.55 -14.39
N SER A 951 54.06 220.29 -15.49
CA SER A 951 54.40 219.45 -16.70
C SER A 951 54.56 217.90 -16.61
N ALA A 952 54.63 217.09 -17.70
CA ALA A 952 53.92 216.99 -19.02
C ALA A 952 54.47 215.79 -19.90
N LEU A 953 53.83 215.45 -21.04
CA LEU A 953 54.35 214.67 -22.22
C LEU A 953 54.56 213.12 -22.08
N LEU A 954 54.71 212.28 -23.14
CA LEU A 954 53.97 212.04 -24.42
C LEU A 954 54.47 210.73 -25.14
N GLU A 955 53.61 210.06 -25.95
CA GLU A 955 53.88 209.30 -27.22
C GLU A 955 54.65 207.93 -27.35
N ASN A 956 54.19 207.10 -28.32
CA ASN A 956 54.90 206.15 -29.23
C ASN A 956 55.59 204.84 -28.70
N ALA A 957 55.69 203.70 -29.42
CA ALA A 957 55.16 203.26 -30.75
C ALA A 957 55.15 201.70 -30.98
N GLU A 958 54.53 201.31 -32.10
CA GLU A 958 54.44 200.03 -32.88
C GLU A 958 55.77 199.44 -33.44
N PRO A 959 55.83 198.39 -34.34
CA PRO A 959 55.01 197.18 -34.67
C PRO A 959 55.96 195.93 -34.92
N PRO A 960 55.81 194.97 -35.88
CA PRO A 960 54.67 194.38 -36.67
C PRO A 960 54.61 192.80 -36.53
N ASP A 961 53.92 191.94 -37.32
CA ASP A 961 53.18 192.04 -38.60
C ASP A 961 52.09 190.92 -38.81
N SER A 962 51.27 191.08 -39.86
CA SER A 962 50.32 190.24 -40.66
C SER A 962 50.27 188.68 -40.58
N GLY A 963 49.27 187.96 -41.16
CA GLY A 963 48.01 188.32 -41.86
C GLY A 963 47.54 187.26 -42.91
N GLY A 964 46.33 187.41 -43.51
CA GLY A 964 45.75 186.51 -44.56
C GLY A 964 44.94 185.30 -44.02
N HIS A 965 43.80 184.82 -44.53
CA HIS A 965 42.93 184.98 -45.73
C HIS A 965 43.29 184.20 -47.03
N ASP A 966 42.26 183.54 -47.61
CA ASP A 966 42.20 182.70 -48.83
C ASP A 966 43.19 181.49 -48.92
N GLY A 967 43.02 180.46 -49.77
CA GLY A 967 41.86 180.01 -50.58
C GLY A 967 42.26 179.17 -51.82
N GLY A 968 41.74 177.93 -51.96
CA GLY A 968 41.64 177.20 -53.25
C GLY A 968 42.53 175.96 -53.53
N HIS A 969 41.85 174.88 -53.96
CA HIS A 969 42.16 173.82 -54.98
C HIS A 969 43.51 173.05 -55.13
N ASP A 970 43.33 171.75 -55.45
CA ASP A 970 44.20 170.74 -56.13
C ASP A 970 45.59 170.41 -55.51
N GLY A 971 46.13 169.17 -55.46
CA GLY A 971 45.73 167.81 -55.90
C GLY A 971 46.86 166.80 -55.51
N SER A 972 46.94 165.51 -55.86
CA SER A 972 46.06 164.53 -56.53
C SER A 972 46.68 163.10 -56.47
N HIS A 973 45.85 162.03 -56.43
CA HIS A 973 46.19 160.58 -56.62
C HIS A 973 47.05 159.91 -55.51
N ASP A 974 47.06 158.58 -55.26
CA ASP A 974 46.30 157.38 -55.71
C ASP A 974 45.97 156.55 -54.42
N GLY A 975 45.06 155.56 -54.29
CA GLY A 975 44.41 154.59 -55.20
C GLY A 975 44.67 153.15 -54.67
N GLY A 976 43.75 152.19 -54.53
CA GLY A 976 42.27 152.15 -54.69
C GLY A 976 41.71 150.71 -54.48
N HIS A 977 40.37 150.54 -54.39
CA HIS A 977 39.57 149.27 -54.43
C HIS A 977 39.86 148.16 -53.37
N ASP A 978 38.94 147.30 -52.94
CA ASP A 978 37.46 147.15 -53.03
C ASP A 978 37.00 146.50 -51.69
N GLY A 979 35.74 146.40 -51.25
CA GLY A 979 34.44 146.27 -51.92
C GLY A 979 33.80 144.93 -51.46
N GLY A 980 32.49 144.86 -51.18
CA GLY A 980 31.87 143.61 -50.73
C GLY A 980 30.37 143.69 -50.46
N HIS A 981 29.69 142.55 -50.27
CA HIS A 981 28.40 142.37 -49.59
C HIS A 981 28.02 140.87 -49.43
N ASP A 982 27.30 140.57 -48.34
CA ASP A 982 26.29 139.52 -48.10
C ASP A 982 26.44 137.99 -48.39
N ALA A 983 25.95 137.25 -47.38
CA ALA A 983 25.09 136.05 -47.44
C ALA A 983 25.62 134.64 -47.84
N ALA A 984 25.72 133.82 -46.79
CA ALA A 984 25.17 132.44 -46.67
C ALA A 984 25.84 131.22 -47.36
N SER A 985 25.75 130.10 -46.62
CA SER A 985 25.65 128.71 -47.09
C SER A 985 26.93 127.87 -47.34
N VAL A 986 26.95 126.69 -46.70
CA VAL A 986 27.31 125.36 -47.27
C VAL A 986 28.79 124.96 -47.56
N CYS A 987 29.18 123.85 -46.92
CA CYS A 987 30.09 122.76 -47.35
C CYS A 987 31.64 122.86 -47.44
N LEU A 988 32.24 121.78 -46.90
CA LEU A 988 33.30 120.92 -47.48
C LEU A 988 34.78 121.33 -47.55
N GLN A 989 35.58 120.25 -47.75
CA GLN A 989 37.00 120.12 -48.11
C GLN A 989 38.02 120.46 -47.00
N THR A 990 38.86 119.54 -46.50
CA THR A 990 39.65 118.41 -47.06
C THR A 990 40.93 118.87 -47.77
N ILE A 991 42.10 118.40 -47.28
CA ILE A 991 43.43 118.20 -47.94
C ILE A 991 44.53 118.28 -46.84
N ASN A 992 45.61 117.48 -46.79
CA ASN A 992 45.91 116.13 -47.32
C ASN A 992 47.23 115.61 -46.66
N LEU A 993 47.67 114.39 -46.99
CA LEU A 993 48.96 113.73 -46.65
C LEU A 993 49.08 113.18 -45.21
N GLY A 994 49.49 111.93 -44.96
CA GLY A 994 49.78 110.84 -45.91
C GLY A 994 50.27 109.53 -45.24
N PHE A 995 50.56 108.52 -46.08
CA PHE A 995 51.18 107.20 -45.78
C PHE A 995 50.33 106.02 -45.20
N PHE A 996 49.76 105.27 -46.15
CA PHE A 996 50.03 103.84 -46.44
C PHE A 996 49.59 102.65 -45.53
N ASN A 997 48.98 101.69 -46.25
CA ASN A 997 49.02 100.21 -46.12
C ASN A 997 48.04 99.38 -45.26
N THR A 998 47.01 98.87 -45.97
CA THR A 998 46.61 97.45 -46.08
C THR A 998 46.34 96.57 -44.85
N SER A 999 45.10 96.11 -44.76
CA SER A 999 44.74 94.80 -44.20
C SER A 999 44.87 93.69 -45.26
N CYS A 1000 45.48 92.53 -44.93
CA CYS A 1000 45.07 91.20 -45.42
C CYS A 1000 45.91 90.00 -44.90
N ARG A 1001 45.21 89.03 -44.26
CA ARG A 1001 45.15 87.59 -44.63
C ARG A 1001 46.40 86.67 -44.46
N VAL A 1002 46.12 85.34 -44.39
CA VAL A 1002 47.06 84.18 -44.42
C VAL A 1002 47.77 83.95 -43.06
N LYS A 1003 47.71 82.81 -42.32
CA LYS A 1003 47.46 81.35 -42.51
C LYS A 1003 48.75 80.54 -42.74
N ILE A 1004 48.85 79.35 -42.10
CA ILE A 1004 50.08 78.52 -41.96
C ILE A 1004 50.99 79.15 -40.88
N HIS A 1005 51.54 78.43 -39.90
CA HIS A 1005 51.76 76.98 -39.81
C HIS A 1005 50.85 76.23 -38.82
#